data_AF-A0A841FJC7-F1
#
_entry.id   AF-A0A841FJC7-F1
#
_cell.length_a   1.000
_cell.length_b   1.000
_cell.length_c   1.000
_cell.angle_alpha   90.00
_cell.angle_beta   90.00
_cell.angle_gamma   90.00
#
_symmetry.space_group_name_H-M   'P 1'
#
loop_
_entity.id
_entity.type
_entity.pdbx_description
1 polymer ?
#
loop_
_entity_poly.entity_id
_entity_poly.type
_entity_poly.pdbx_seq_one_letter_code
_entity_poly.pdbx_strand_id
1 'polypeptide(L)'
;MNRRHNVAMVGGAAILLATAPLTLIFAGLFEWFLPIVFAVAIVVGTGMGLRTLRAPLLAVLGAQLVALGLFLTWTSASKGAVLGLIPTGATAGNFGELFSEAGKSAAESTIPVQDSPGLIFVAVLGVGVMAVLVDLFTMGLRTPALAGLPMLVLYVVPMTVMQEPVPWVLFIPGALGYLWLLLTDNIHRVRRFGRRFTGDGRNIDMWEPSPLASTGRWLSAVGIVLALLFPVIMPGINTAGLLDSFGTGTGGNGDGSSGGNGATRIDPMLQLRGDLNQSETTAMLQVTTNDPSPNYLRLYVLDTLTGDVIKPSDAPDQGAYPVAEGIAGPEYDPALTWQDYQAQVNVLSMNSSTLPLYAGTTSVDINRSWLYNPSTETVFSNSRNTEGLTYSFGFRRYNYTPDLLREAASTQSGTDFYELNTQVENVESVQQLADRLTEGMTNDYDRAMAINDHFSIENGFAYQKTTEKGSAATAIEDFLENKRGFCEQYAAAMVWLLRSAGVPARAVIGFTKGNPVNGSLVVTNFNAHAWVEVWFPGYGWVSFDPTPSSGVRGPVDTPWAPDPNRVDDETGNSNGGPSQDPNNPAGGPSGGPTDFLDPALGDTGAGAAGAGADKPPVWPYWLGGGVAALFLLATPSLNRASRRRRRLRAGEDPAEAAHQAWLELQDTLVDYDFPGGPSETPRGTADRLIARPKLTGAAADGVRFLASAEEQARYAAEPPPRQDLSSALKSVRAELGTHTGRGRGMWIRLAPPSVLRSWRQNVSRAVARTVNSVSRARMRLARKVSRGFRRA
;
A
#
# COMPACT_ATOMS: atom_id res chain seq x y z
N MET A 1 -28.66 25.95 -9.01
CA MET A 1 -28.06 24.71 -9.56
C MET A 1 -26.58 24.82 -9.91
N ASN A 2 -26.07 25.91 -10.51
CA ASN A 2 -24.62 26.04 -10.83
C ASN A 2 -23.67 25.84 -9.64
N ARG A 3 -24.11 26.15 -8.42
CA ARG A 3 -23.28 26.06 -7.20
C ARG A 3 -22.87 24.62 -6.82
N ARG A 4 -23.64 23.60 -7.22
CA ARG A 4 -23.36 22.19 -6.87
C ARG A 4 -22.41 21.51 -7.87
N HIS A 5 -22.39 21.98 -9.11
CA HIS A 5 -21.51 21.44 -10.15
C HIS A 5 -20.02 21.67 -9.84
N ASN A 6 -19.72 22.82 -9.21
CA ASN A 6 -18.35 23.17 -8.86
C ASN A 6 -17.78 22.27 -7.75
N VAL A 7 -18.59 21.87 -6.76
CA VAL A 7 -18.09 21.02 -5.66
C VAL A 7 -17.83 19.59 -6.14
N ALA A 8 -18.63 19.07 -7.10
CA ALA A 8 -18.39 17.75 -7.69
C ALA A 8 -17.08 17.73 -8.51
N MET A 9 -16.83 18.78 -9.31
CA MET A 9 -15.57 18.94 -10.05
C MET A 9 -14.36 19.06 -9.11
N VAL A 10 -14.49 19.83 -8.03
CA VAL A 10 -13.42 19.94 -7.01
C VAL A 10 -13.20 18.61 -6.31
N GLY A 11 -14.25 17.83 -6.04
CA GLY A 11 -14.13 16.47 -5.50
C GLY A 11 -13.39 15.52 -6.43
N GLY A 12 -13.71 15.56 -7.74
CA GLY A 12 -12.97 14.83 -8.77
C GLY A 12 -11.49 15.23 -8.85
N ALA A 13 -11.19 16.53 -8.79
CA ALA A 13 -9.81 17.00 -8.78
C ALA A 13 -9.07 16.58 -7.50
N ALA A 14 -9.75 16.62 -6.35
CA ALA A 14 -9.18 16.24 -5.07
C ALA A 14 -8.82 14.74 -5.00
N ILE A 15 -9.66 13.85 -5.55
CA ILE A 15 -9.34 12.41 -5.58
C ILE A 15 -8.17 12.12 -6.53
N LEU A 16 -8.05 12.83 -7.66
CA LEU A 16 -6.90 12.71 -8.56
C LEU A 16 -5.59 13.22 -7.94
N LEU A 17 -5.66 14.23 -7.07
CA LEU A 17 -4.48 14.64 -6.30
C LEU A 17 -4.12 13.62 -5.20
N ALA A 18 -5.12 12.91 -4.67
CA ALA A 18 -4.91 11.87 -3.66
C ALA A 18 -4.29 10.58 -4.22
N THR A 19 -4.19 10.41 -5.54
CA THR A 19 -3.49 9.27 -6.16
C THR A 19 -1.97 9.46 -6.25
N ALA A 20 -1.42 10.60 -5.83
CA ALA A 20 0.02 10.86 -5.87
C ALA A 20 0.88 9.74 -5.22
N PRO A 21 0.49 9.11 -4.10
CA PRO A 21 1.23 7.98 -3.51
C PRO A 21 1.34 6.74 -4.43
N LEU A 22 0.39 6.54 -5.36
CA LEU A 22 0.43 5.41 -6.29
C LEU A 22 1.59 5.50 -7.30
N THR A 23 2.24 6.67 -7.45
CA THR A 23 3.43 6.82 -8.30
C THR A 23 4.62 5.99 -7.82
N LEU A 24 4.60 5.52 -6.57
CA LEU A 24 5.64 4.64 -6.03
C LEU A 24 5.44 3.18 -6.44
N ILE A 25 4.19 2.77 -6.71
CA ILE A 25 3.85 1.40 -7.04
C ILE A 25 4.11 1.12 -8.53
N PHE A 26 3.79 2.10 -9.39
CA PHE A 26 3.83 1.98 -10.84
C PHE A 26 4.99 2.76 -11.45
N ALA A 27 5.74 2.14 -12.35
CA ALA A 27 6.86 2.77 -13.04
C ALA A 27 6.42 3.81 -14.10
N GLY A 28 5.32 3.56 -14.84
CA GLY A 28 4.90 4.37 -15.98
C GLY A 28 3.78 5.38 -15.68
N LEU A 29 4.09 6.65 -15.45
CA LEU A 29 3.09 7.66 -15.04
C LEU A 29 1.89 7.77 -16.01
N PHE A 30 2.10 7.63 -17.32
CA PHE A 30 1.00 7.76 -18.29
C PHE A 30 0.11 6.51 -18.39
N GLU A 31 0.64 5.33 -18.12
CA GLU A 31 -0.07 4.07 -18.38
C GLU A 31 -1.15 3.79 -17.34
N TRP A 32 -0.87 4.04 -16.06
CA TRP A 32 -1.85 3.84 -14.99
C TRP A 32 -2.67 5.11 -14.68
N PHE A 33 -2.09 6.31 -14.79
CA PHE A 33 -2.77 7.55 -14.38
C PHE A 33 -3.83 8.00 -15.38
N LEU A 34 -3.58 7.85 -16.69
CA LEU A 34 -4.50 8.32 -17.72
C LEU A 34 -5.86 7.57 -17.67
N PRO A 35 -5.91 6.23 -17.54
CA PRO A 35 -7.16 5.50 -17.32
C PRO A 35 -7.92 5.96 -16.07
N ILE A 36 -7.21 6.26 -14.97
CA ILE A 36 -7.82 6.76 -13.73
C ILE A 36 -8.46 8.13 -13.95
N VAL A 37 -7.77 9.06 -14.64
CA VAL A 37 -8.33 10.38 -14.96
C VAL A 37 -9.64 10.24 -15.74
N PHE A 38 -9.70 9.33 -16.72
CA PHE A 38 -10.93 9.07 -17.46
C PHE A 38 -12.03 8.44 -16.61
N ALA A 39 -11.71 7.44 -15.78
CA ALA A 39 -12.67 6.83 -14.85
C ALA A 39 -13.30 7.88 -13.92
N VAL A 40 -12.47 8.74 -13.30
CA VAL A 40 -12.95 9.82 -12.42
C VAL A 40 -13.80 10.83 -13.21
N ALA A 41 -13.38 11.21 -14.43
CA ALA A 41 -14.13 12.12 -15.28
C ALA A 41 -15.51 11.55 -15.68
N ILE A 42 -15.59 10.26 -15.99
CA ILE A 42 -16.84 9.56 -16.31
C ILE A 42 -17.76 9.51 -15.10
N VAL A 43 -17.24 9.15 -13.92
CA VAL A 43 -18.01 9.09 -12.67
C VAL A 43 -18.57 10.47 -12.30
N VAL A 44 -17.72 11.50 -12.31
CA VAL A 44 -18.12 12.88 -11.97
C VAL A 44 -19.06 13.44 -13.03
N GLY A 45 -18.78 13.21 -14.32
CA GLY A 45 -19.62 13.66 -15.44
C GLY A 45 -21.02 13.04 -15.41
N THR A 46 -21.11 11.73 -15.17
CA THR A 46 -22.37 11.00 -15.03
C THR A 46 -23.18 11.54 -13.85
N GLY A 47 -22.52 11.72 -12.70
CA GLY A 47 -23.15 12.28 -11.51
C GLY A 47 -23.67 13.69 -11.71
N MET A 48 -22.90 14.55 -12.38
CA MET A 48 -23.31 15.92 -12.72
C MET A 48 -24.48 15.92 -13.71
N GLY A 49 -24.40 15.13 -14.78
CA GLY A 49 -25.42 15.00 -15.82
C GLY A 49 -26.78 14.59 -15.25
N LEU A 50 -26.82 13.49 -14.50
CA LEU A 50 -28.07 12.98 -13.92
C LEU A 50 -28.67 13.91 -12.86
N ARG A 51 -27.83 14.62 -12.10
CA ARG A 51 -28.30 15.67 -11.18
C ARG A 51 -28.88 16.88 -11.91
N THR A 52 -28.48 17.17 -13.15
CA THR A 52 -29.17 18.18 -13.97
C THR A 52 -30.60 17.76 -14.29
N LEU A 53 -30.83 16.44 -14.45
CA LEU A 53 -32.12 15.82 -14.71
C LEU A 53 -32.95 15.59 -13.43
N ARG A 54 -32.44 15.97 -12.25
CA ARG A 54 -33.06 15.75 -10.93
C ARG A 54 -33.28 14.27 -10.58
N ALA A 55 -32.41 13.38 -11.07
CA ALA A 55 -32.46 11.97 -10.67
C ALA A 55 -32.27 11.81 -9.15
N PRO A 56 -32.93 10.83 -8.51
CA PRO A 56 -32.75 10.52 -7.09
C PRO A 56 -31.33 9.98 -6.81
N LEU A 57 -30.89 10.05 -5.55
CA LEU A 57 -29.51 9.71 -5.16
C LEU A 57 -29.12 8.28 -5.59
N LEU A 58 -29.97 7.28 -5.33
CA LEU A 58 -29.68 5.89 -5.69
C LEU A 58 -29.56 5.70 -7.21
N ALA A 59 -30.37 6.39 -8.01
CA ALA A 59 -30.25 6.34 -9.46
C ALA A 59 -28.94 6.98 -9.97
N VAL A 60 -28.47 8.04 -9.29
CA VAL A 60 -27.17 8.64 -9.62
C VAL A 60 -26.02 7.69 -9.28
N LEU A 61 -26.02 7.10 -8.09
CA LEU A 61 -24.98 6.15 -7.67
C LEU A 61 -24.96 4.89 -8.55
N GLY A 62 -26.13 4.31 -8.81
CA GLY A 62 -26.25 3.15 -9.69
C GLY A 62 -25.73 3.44 -11.09
N ALA A 63 -26.09 4.59 -11.66
CA ALA A 63 -25.59 4.97 -12.97
C ALA A 63 -24.08 5.28 -12.99
N GLN A 64 -23.50 5.79 -11.91
CA GLN A 64 -22.05 5.97 -11.80
C GLN A 64 -21.31 4.64 -11.75
N LEU A 65 -21.82 3.66 -11.00
CA LEU A 65 -21.26 2.31 -10.95
C LEU A 65 -21.39 1.60 -12.30
N VAL A 66 -22.54 1.75 -12.98
CA VAL A 66 -22.73 1.22 -14.35
C VAL A 66 -21.77 1.89 -15.32
N ALA A 67 -21.61 3.22 -15.27
CA ALA A 67 -20.68 3.93 -16.14
C ALA A 67 -19.22 3.52 -15.90
N LEU A 68 -18.83 3.29 -14.64
CA LEU A 68 -17.51 2.75 -14.29
C LEU A 68 -17.34 1.31 -14.80
N GLY A 69 -18.34 0.45 -14.62
CA GLY A 69 -18.32 -0.94 -15.12
C GLY A 69 -18.23 -1.03 -16.65
N LEU A 70 -18.96 -0.18 -17.37
CA LEU A 70 -18.86 -0.07 -18.84
C LEU A 70 -17.48 0.42 -19.27
N PHE A 71 -16.91 1.39 -18.55
CA PHE A 71 -15.55 1.86 -18.81
C PHE A 71 -14.51 0.77 -18.60
N LEU A 72 -14.60 0.03 -17.48
CA LEU A 72 -13.71 -1.09 -17.17
C LEU A 72 -13.84 -2.23 -18.19
N THR A 73 -15.06 -2.57 -18.60
CA THR A 73 -15.33 -3.58 -19.65
C THR A 73 -14.61 -3.22 -20.94
N TRP A 74 -14.64 -1.93 -21.29
CA TRP A 74 -14.03 -1.40 -22.49
C TRP A 74 -12.50 -1.32 -22.41
N THR A 75 -11.94 -0.84 -21.29
CA THR A 75 -10.48 -0.71 -21.12
C THR A 75 -9.77 -2.06 -20.98
N SER A 76 -10.44 -3.05 -20.40
CA SER A 76 -9.89 -4.39 -20.19
C SER A 76 -10.06 -5.33 -21.39
N ALA A 77 -10.53 -4.81 -22.53
CA ALA A 77 -10.78 -5.57 -23.75
C ALA A 77 -11.49 -6.92 -23.50
N SER A 78 -12.50 -6.93 -22.61
CA SER A 78 -12.99 -8.19 -22.04
C SER A 78 -13.49 -9.15 -23.13
N LYS A 79 -12.91 -10.35 -23.17
CA LYS A 79 -13.32 -11.40 -24.10
C LYS A 79 -14.82 -11.70 -23.90
N GLY A 80 -15.62 -11.53 -24.95
CA GLY A 80 -17.06 -11.81 -24.93
C GLY A 80 -17.99 -10.65 -24.60
N ALA A 81 -17.52 -9.40 -24.47
CA ALA A 81 -18.41 -8.24 -24.39
C ALA A 81 -19.13 -7.96 -25.72
N VAL A 82 -20.44 -7.68 -25.68
CA VAL A 82 -21.19 -7.32 -26.90
C VAL A 82 -20.74 -5.92 -27.34
N LEU A 83 -20.25 -5.81 -28.58
CA LEU A 83 -19.66 -4.59 -29.16
C LEU A 83 -18.48 -4.01 -28.35
N GLY A 84 -17.85 -4.81 -27.48
CA GLY A 84 -16.73 -4.35 -26.64
C GLY A 84 -17.11 -3.36 -25.52
N LEU A 85 -18.40 -3.16 -25.27
CA LEU A 85 -18.89 -2.18 -24.28
C LEU A 85 -19.88 -2.79 -23.28
N ILE A 86 -20.74 -3.71 -23.71
CA ILE A 86 -21.80 -4.27 -22.85
C ILE A 86 -21.28 -5.54 -22.17
N PRO A 87 -21.22 -5.60 -20.83
CA PRO A 87 -20.74 -6.76 -20.10
C PRO A 87 -21.67 -7.95 -20.31
N THR A 88 -21.08 -9.12 -20.54
CA THR A 88 -21.77 -10.42 -20.58
C THR A 88 -21.29 -11.31 -19.42
N GLY A 89 -21.86 -12.52 -19.28
CA GLY A 89 -21.36 -13.49 -18.31
C GLY A 89 -19.86 -13.82 -18.51
N ALA A 90 -19.36 -13.77 -19.75
CA ALA A 90 -17.94 -13.99 -20.06
C ALA A 90 -17.05 -12.83 -19.57
N THR A 91 -17.57 -11.60 -19.54
CA THR A 91 -16.86 -10.43 -18.98
C THR A 91 -16.54 -10.61 -17.50
N ALA A 92 -17.43 -11.26 -16.74
CA ALA A 92 -17.19 -11.53 -15.31
C ALA A 92 -16.02 -12.51 -15.10
N GLY A 93 -15.89 -13.52 -15.96
CA GLY A 93 -14.74 -14.44 -15.97
C GLY A 93 -13.42 -13.71 -16.26
N ASN A 94 -13.41 -12.83 -17.27
CA ASN A 94 -12.24 -12.02 -17.63
C ASN A 94 -11.83 -11.05 -16.50
N PHE A 95 -12.78 -10.48 -15.76
CA PHE A 95 -12.45 -9.68 -14.57
C PHE A 95 -11.84 -10.54 -13.45
N GLY A 96 -12.34 -11.77 -13.25
CA GLY A 96 -11.74 -12.72 -12.32
C GLY A 96 -10.30 -13.07 -12.68
N GLU A 97 -10.01 -13.28 -13.97
CA GLU A 97 -8.66 -13.49 -14.48
C GLU A 97 -7.75 -12.28 -14.19
N LEU A 98 -8.20 -11.06 -14.48
CA LEU A 98 -7.43 -9.84 -14.20
C LEU A 98 -7.19 -9.60 -12.71
N PHE A 99 -8.14 -9.95 -11.84
CA PHE A 99 -7.96 -9.91 -10.39
C PHE A 99 -6.92 -10.94 -9.93
N SER A 100 -6.97 -12.16 -10.47
CA SER A 100 -5.98 -13.19 -10.17
C SER A 100 -4.59 -12.82 -10.68
N GLU A 101 -4.50 -12.22 -11.87
CA GLU A 101 -3.26 -11.71 -12.45
C GLU A 101 -2.69 -10.59 -11.60
N ALA A 102 -3.52 -9.63 -11.16
CA ALA A 102 -3.09 -8.57 -10.25
C ALA A 102 -2.53 -9.13 -8.94
N GLY A 103 -3.18 -10.16 -8.37
CA GLY A 103 -2.71 -10.82 -7.15
C GLY A 103 -1.36 -11.53 -7.33
N LYS A 104 -1.18 -12.23 -8.45
CA LYS A 104 0.10 -12.88 -8.80
C LYS A 104 1.20 -11.86 -9.05
N SER A 105 0.93 -10.83 -9.87
CA SER A 105 1.88 -9.74 -10.10
C SER A 105 2.25 -8.99 -8.82
N ALA A 106 1.30 -8.77 -7.91
CA ALA A 106 1.57 -8.15 -6.62
C ALA A 106 2.39 -9.03 -5.66
N ALA A 107 2.32 -10.36 -5.79
CA ALA A 107 3.07 -11.31 -4.98
C ALA A 107 4.46 -11.63 -5.56
N GLU A 108 4.62 -11.55 -6.88
CA GLU A 108 5.83 -12.00 -7.60
C GLU A 108 6.75 -10.84 -8.06
N SER A 109 6.29 -9.58 -8.05
CA SER A 109 7.06 -8.45 -8.55
C SER A 109 7.63 -7.55 -7.44
N THR A 110 8.90 -7.18 -7.57
CA THR A 110 9.52 -6.12 -6.78
C THR A 110 8.99 -4.75 -7.21
N ILE A 111 8.72 -3.86 -6.25
CA ILE A 111 8.24 -2.50 -6.50
C ILE A 111 9.44 -1.65 -6.99
N PRO A 112 9.32 -0.86 -8.07
CA PRO A 112 8.13 -0.56 -8.87
C PRO A 112 7.74 -1.70 -9.82
N VAL A 113 6.47 -2.11 -9.79
CA VAL A 113 5.98 -3.23 -10.61
C VAL A 113 5.86 -2.79 -12.08
N GLN A 114 6.31 -3.61 -13.03
CA GLN A 114 6.05 -3.36 -14.46
C GLN A 114 4.54 -3.36 -14.71
N ASP A 115 4.06 -2.40 -15.51
CA ASP A 115 2.65 -2.10 -15.72
C ASP A 115 1.87 -3.32 -16.28
N SER A 116 1.33 -4.17 -15.39
CA SER A 116 0.51 -5.32 -15.79
C SER A 116 -0.96 -4.90 -16.00
N PRO A 117 -1.66 -5.45 -17.02
CA PRO A 117 -3.07 -5.14 -17.26
C PRO A 117 -3.96 -5.38 -16.03
N GLY A 118 -3.67 -6.43 -15.25
CA GLY A 118 -4.37 -6.73 -14.00
C GLY A 118 -4.21 -5.62 -12.93
N LEU A 119 -3.00 -5.13 -12.70
CA LEU A 119 -2.74 -4.08 -11.69
C LEU A 119 -3.38 -2.74 -12.08
N ILE A 120 -3.31 -2.36 -13.36
CA ILE A 120 -3.99 -1.15 -13.86
C ILE A 120 -5.50 -1.29 -13.68
N PHE A 121 -6.07 -2.46 -13.99
CA PHE A 121 -7.51 -2.71 -13.80
C PHE A 121 -7.94 -2.52 -12.33
N VAL A 122 -7.20 -3.10 -11.37
CA VAL A 122 -7.49 -2.96 -9.94
C VAL A 122 -7.36 -1.50 -9.48
N ALA A 123 -6.33 -0.78 -9.94
CA ALA A 123 -6.14 0.63 -9.62
C ALA A 123 -7.28 1.52 -10.15
N VAL A 124 -7.70 1.31 -11.40
CA VAL A 124 -8.80 2.05 -12.03
C VAL A 124 -10.14 1.76 -11.33
N LEU A 125 -10.40 0.49 -11.01
CA LEU A 125 -11.59 0.09 -10.27
C LEU A 125 -11.59 0.72 -8.87
N GLY A 126 -10.50 0.60 -8.12
CA GLY A 126 -10.36 1.13 -6.77
C GLY A 126 -10.55 2.65 -6.72
N VAL A 127 -9.82 3.40 -7.53
CA VAL A 127 -9.95 4.88 -7.58
C VAL A 127 -11.33 5.29 -8.12
N GLY A 128 -11.89 4.56 -9.09
CA GLY A 128 -13.23 4.77 -9.61
C GLY A 128 -14.30 4.64 -8.52
N VAL A 129 -14.24 3.60 -7.69
CA VAL A 129 -15.13 3.41 -6.53
C VAL A 129 -14.94 4.52 -5.50
N MET A 130 -13.70 4.90 -5.19
CA MET A 130 -13.42 6.02 -4.28
C MET A 130 -13.98 7.34 -4.81
N ALA A 131 -13.97 7.57 -6.12
CA ALA A 131 -14.59 8.75 -6.74
C ALA A 131 -16.13 8.75 -6.57
N VAL A 132 -16.79 7.57 -6.66
CA VAL A 132 -18.22 7.43 -6.36
C VAL A 132 -18.49 7.76 -4.89
N LEU A 133 -17.65 7.29 -3.96
CA LEU A 133 -17.77 7.58 -2.53
C LEU A 133 -17.56 9.07 -2.22
N VAL A 134 -16.56 9.71 -2.81
CA VAL A 134 -16.33 11.15 -2.67
C VAL A 134 -17.54 11.94 -3.17
N ASP A 135 -18.12 11.55 -4.30
CA ASP A 135 -19.34 12.18 -4.82
C ASP A 135 -20.57 11.90 -3.93
N LEU A 136 -20.71 10.69 -3.36
CA LEU A 136 -21.72 10.36 -2.36
C LEU A 136 -21.62 11.26 -1.12
N PHE A 137 -20.43 11.41 -0.53
CA PHE A 137 -20.25 12.23 0.66
C PHE A 137 -20.47 13.72 0.39
N THR A 138 -19.99 14.21 -0.75
CA THR A 138 -20.06 15.63 -1.08
C THR A 138 -21.45 16.05 -1.56
N MET A 139 -22.10 15.26 -2.42
CA MET A 139 -23.37 15.60 -3.05
C MET A 139 -24.58 14.90 -2.43
N GLY A 140 -24.43 13.63 -2.06
CA GLY A 140 -25.49 12.82 -1.47
C GLY A 140 -25.74 13.16 -0.01
N LEU A 141 -24.76 12.83 0.85
CA LEU A 141 -24.82 13.00 2.31
C LEU A 141 -24.55 14.44 2.75
N ARG A 142 -23.97 15.27 1.88
CA ARG A 142 -23.69 16.71 2.14
C ARG A 142 -22.75 16.93 3.32
N THR A 143 -21.81 16.02 3.49
CA THR A 143 -20.77 16.00 4.51
C THR A 143 -19.41 15.86 3.83
N PRO A 144 -18.89 16.92 3.17
CA PRO A 144 -17.62 16.85 2.44
C PRO A 144 -16.41 16.49 3.31
N ALA A 145 -16.50 16.66 4.64
CA ALA A 145 -15.48 16.19 5.56
C ALA A 145 -15.27 14.66 5.49
N LEU A 146 -16.33 13.88 5.24
CA LEU A 146 -16.22 12.42 5.07
C LEU A 146 -15.50 12.03 3.77
N ALA A 147 -15.38 12.93 2.80
CA ALA A 147 -14.63 12.67 1.57
C ALA A 147 -13.12 12.53 1.80
N GLY A 148 -12.62 12.93 2.97
CA GLY A 148 -11.24 12.66 3.37
C GLY A 148 -10.98 11.16 3.61
N LEU A 149 -11.99 10.37 4.00
CA LEU A 149 -11.81 8.94 4.29
C LEU A 149 -11.43 8.14 3.04
N PRO A 150 -12.18 8.21 1.91
CA PRO A 150 -11.76 7.58 0.65
C PRO A 150 -10.38 8.03 0.16
N MET A 151 -10.04 9.31 0.34
CA MET A 151 -8.74 9.85 -0.09
C MET A 151 -7.60 9.33 0.78
N LEU A 152 -7.84 9.10 2.07
CA LEU A 152 -6.85 8.54 3.00
C LEU A 152 -6.57 7.07 2.68
N VAL A 153 -7.57 6.29 2.26
CA VAL A 153 -7.38 4.90 1.81
C VAL A 153 -6.34 4.82 0.67
N LEU A 154 -6.34 5.78 -0.26
CA LEU A 154 -5.35 5.81 -1.35
C LEU A 154 -3.91 6.07 -0.87
N TYR A 155 -3.73 6.63 0.33
CA TYR A 155 -2.42 6.77 0.96
C TYR A 155 -2.02 5.53 1.75
N VAL A 156 -3.00 4.89 2.41
CA VAL A 156 -2.77 3.66 3.20
C VAL A 156 -2.34 2.49 2.32
N VAL A 157 -2.90 2.34 1.11
CA VAL A 157 -2.59 1.20 0.23
C VAL A 157 -1.09 1.09 -0.12
N PRO A 158 -0.39 2.13 -0.62
CA PRO A 158 1.06 2.06 -0.79
C PRO A 158 1.81 1.83 0.53
N MET A 159 1.35 2.42 1.64
CA MET A 159 1.98 2.22 2.95
C MET A 159 1.91 0.77 3.44
N THR A 160 0.86 0.03 3.11
CA THR A 160 0.72 -1.37 3.51
C THR A 160 1.50 -2.32 2.61
N VAL A 161 1.75 -1.91 1.36
CA VAL A 161 2.38 -2.77 0.36
C VAL A 161 3.89 -2.53 0.27
N MET A 162 4.35 -1.30 0.56
CA MET A 162 5.76 -0.95 0.50
C MET A 162 6.48 -1.22 1.82
N GLN A 163 7.63 -1.89 1.74
CA GLN A 163 8.54 -2.04 2.88
C GLN A 163 9.31 -0.73 3.16
N GLU A 164 9.49 0.13 2.15
CA GLU A 164 10.09 1.44 2.33
C GLU A 164 9.09 2.51 2.81
N PRO A 165 9.51 3.45 3.67
CA PRO A 165 8.65 4.52 4.15
C PRO A 165 8.21 5.44 3.00
N VAL A 166 6.90 5.45 2.71
CA VAL A 166 6.28 6.34 1.73
C VAL A 166 6.61 7.80 2.04
N PRO A 167 7.27 8.55 1.14
CA PRO A 167 7.61 9.95 1.39
C PRO A 167 6.36 10.78 1.71
N TRP A 168 6.35 11.41 2.88
CA TRP A 168 5.24 12.25 3.34
C TRP A 168 4.91 13.39 2.36
N VAL A 169 5.86 13.79 1.50
CA VAL A 169 5.65 14.79 0.45
C VAL A 169 4.52 14.38 -0.52
N LEU A 170 4.33 13.08 -0.76
CA LEU A 170 3.26 12.56 -1.62
C LEU A 170 1.87 12.65 -0.98
N PHE A 171 1.78 12.92 0.32
CA PHE A 171 0.52 13.22 1.00
C PHE A 171 0.05 14.67 0.74
N ILE A 172 0.98 15.60 0.46
CA ILE A 172 0.68 17.03 0.30
C ILE A 172 -0.36 17.28 -0.81
N PRO A 173 -0.26 16.72 -2.03
CA PRO A 173 -1.24 16.95 -3.08
C PRO A 173 -2.66 16.53 -2.66
N GLY A 174 -2.82 15.34 -2.07
CA GLY A 174 -4.10 14.84 -1.56
C GLY A 174 -4.67 15.73 -0.46
N ALA A 175 -3.84 16.15 0.49
CA ALA A 175 -4.23 17.07 1.56
C ALA A 175 -4.69 18.44 1.01
N LEU A 176 -3.95 19.00 0.05
CA LEU A 176 -4.32 20.25 -0.63
C LEU A 176 -5.65 20.10 -1.39
N GLY A 177 -5.87 18.96 -2.05
CA GLY A 177 -7.14 18.62 -2.71
C GLY A 177 -8.31 18.58 -1.72
N TYR A 178 -8.16 17.88 -0.60
CA TYR A 178 -9.17 17.80 0.45
C TYR A 178 -9.47 19.17 1.09
N LEU A 179 -8.45 19.97 1.35
CA LEU A 179 -8.62 21.34 1.86
C LEU A 179 -9.34 22.24 0.85
N TRP A 180 -9.01 22.09 -0.43
CA TRP A 180 -9.70 22.82 -1.50
C TRP A 180 -11.19 22.45 -1.56
N LEU A 181 -11.51 21.17 -1.38
CA LEU A 181 -12.89 20.68 -1.25
C LEU A 181 -13.62 21.30 -0.04
N LEU A 182 -13.03 21.22 1.15
CA LEU A 182 -13.60 21.79 2.38
C LEU A 182 -13.79 23.29 2.30
N LEU A 183 -12.80 24.02 1.78
CA LEU A 183 -12.88 25.47 1.59
C LEU A 183 -14.03 25.81 0.64
N THR A 184 -14.18 25.03 -0.43
CA THR A 184 -15.26 25.21 -1.39
C THR A 184 -16.61 24.98 -0.71
N ASP A 185 -16.81 23.95 0.11
CA ASP A 185 -18.09 23.75 0.81
C ASP A 185 -18.38 24.78 1.91
N ASN A 186 -17.39 25.11 2.75
CA ASN A 186 -17.58 26.04 3.88
C ASN A 186 -17.97 27.45 3.42
N ILE A 187 -17.38 27.94 2.33
CA ILE A 187 -17.79 29.21 1.72
C ILE A 187 -19.26 29.18 1.30
N HIS A 188 -19.83 27.99 1.01
CA HIS A 188 -21.21 27.82 0.56
C HIS A 188 -22.20 27.56 1.71
N ARG A 189 -21.77 26.97 2.83
CA ARG A 189 -22.60 26.87 4.05
C ARG A 189 -22.81 28.23 4.73
N VAL A 190 -21.76 29.04 4.85
CA VAL A 190 -21.85 30.40 5.45
C VAL A 190 -22.79 31.32 4.65
N ARG A 191 -22.91 31.10 3.34
CA ARG A 191 -23.85 31.84 2.47
C ARG A 191 -25.33 31.52 2.68
N ARG A 192 -25.69 30.47 3.44
CA ARG A 192 -27.10 30.10 3.70
C ARG A 192 -27.72 30.82 4.90
N PHE A 193 -26.92 31.42 5.78
CA PHE A 193 -27.40 32.02 7.04
C PHE A 193 -27.87 33.49 6.94
N GLY A 194 -28.20 33.96 5.73
CA GLY A 194 -28.90 35.24 5.51
C GLY A 194 -28.01 36.47 5.25
N ARG A 195 -28.57 37.46 4.52
CA ARG A 195 -28.02 38.82 4.44
C ARG A 195 -28.31 39.52 5.77
N ARG A 196 -27.27 40.02 6.44
CA ARG A 196 -27.41 40.85 7.64
C ARG A 196 -27.72 42.28 7.22
N PHE A 197 -28.76 42.87 7.82
CA PHE A 197 -29.01 44.30 7.80
C PHE A 197 -28.67 44.85 9.19
N THR A 198 -27.90 45.94 9.26
CA THR A 198 -27.82 46.78 10.46
C THR A 198 -28.64 48.04 10.19
N GLY A 199 -29.18 48.64 11.27
CA GLY A 199 -30.20 49.70 11.24
C GLY A 199 -29.81 51.03 10.59
N ASP A 200 -28.60 51.18 10.06
CA ASP A 200 -28.11 52.44 9.47
C ASP A 200 -28.17 52.50 7.94
N GLY A 201 -28.82 51.55 7.28
CA GLY A 201 -29.07 51.60 5.82
C GLY A 201 -27.83 51.57 4.92
N ARG A 202 -26.62 51.43 5.50
CA ARG A 202 -25.37 51.27 4.76
C ARG A 202 -25.09 49.79 4.51
N ASN A 203 -24.87 49.45 3.24
CA ASN A 203 -24.36 48.14 2.86
C ASN A 203 -22.97 47.94 3.50
N ILE A 204 -22.90 47.08 4.51
CA ILE A 204 -21.62 46.62 5.05
C ILE A 204 -20.92 45.82 3.95
N ASP A 205 -19.68 46.18 3.66
CA ASP A 205 -18.88 45.55 2.63
C ASP A 205 -18.69 44.06 2.97
N MET A 206 -18.64 43.20 1.95
CA MET A 206 -18.66 41.72 2.01
C MET A 206 -17.50 41.08 2.82
N TRP A 207 -16.66 41.91 3.46
CA TRP A 207 -15.36 41.58 4.03
C TRP A 207 -15.09 42.10 5.43
N GLU A 208 -16.09 42.66 6.15
CA GLU A 208 -15.91 42.82 7.59
C GLU A 208 -15.86 41.46 8.27
N PRO A 209 -14.77 41.15 9.02
CA PRO A 209 -14.57 39.84 9.61
C PRO A 209 -15.58 39.63 10.73
N SER A 210 -16.61 38.83 10.49
CA SER A 210 -17.38 38.31 11.61
C SER A 210 -16.44 37.46 12.49
N PRO A 211 -16.50 37.60 13.83
CA PRO A 211 -15.65 36.84 14.75
C PRO A 211 -15.68 35.32 14.49
N LEU A 212 -16.83 34.80 14.05
CA LEU A 212 -17.05 33.38 13.74
C LEU A 212 -16.36 32.92 12.44
N ALA A 213 -16.27 33.79 11.42
CA ALA A 213 -15.57 33.47 10.17
C ALA A 213 -14.03 33.54 10.32
N SER A 214 -13.52 34.35 11.25
CA SER A 214 -12.11 34.29 11.65
C SER A 214 -11.79 33.01 12.41
N THR A 215 -12.68 32.54 13.29
CA THR A 215 -12.48 31.29 14.05
C THR A 215 -12.42 30.09 13.12
N GLY A 216 -13.32 29.97 12.14
CA GLY A 216 -13.28 28.87 11.18
C GLY A 216 -12.00 28.84 10.31
N ARG A 217 -11.50 30.01 9.91
CA ARG A 217 -10.24 30.12 9.13
C ARG A 217 -9.01 29.83 9.98
N TRP A 218 -9.03 30.23 11.25
CA TRP A 218 -7.96 29.95 12.19
C TRP A 218 -7.93 28.46 12.54
N LEU A 219 -9.07 27.82 12.79
CA LEU A 219 -9.15 26.40 13.07
C LEU A 219 -8.66 25.54 11.88
N SER A 220 -8.99 25.93 10.64
CA SER A 220 -8.44 25.26 9.45
C SER A 220 -6.94 25.51 9.27
N ALA A 221 -6.46 26.73 9.51
CA ALA A 221 -5.03 27.03 9.42
C ALA A 221 -4.22 26.29 10.50
N VAL A 222 -4.74 26.22 11.72
CA VAL A 222 -4.16 25.44 12.83
C VAL A 222 -4.22 23.96 12.52
N GLY A 223 -5.30 23.45 11.96
CA GLY A 223 -5.41 22.05 11.51
C GLY A 223 -4.39 21.70 10.41
N ILE A 224 -4.15 22.59 9.46
CA ILE A 224 -3.13 22.41 8.40
C ILE A 224 -1.73 22.44 9.00
N VAL A 225 -1.46 23.41 9.87
CA VAL A 225 -0.16 23.55 10.53
C VAL A 225 0.10 22.36 11.45
N LEU A 226 -0.89 21.90 12.22
CA LEU A 226 -0.79 20.67 13.01
C LEU A 226 -0.61 19.45 12.12
N ALA A 227 -1.37 19.29 11.02
CA ALA A 227 -1.21 18.14 10.12
C ALA A 227 0.16 18.11 9.42
N LEU A 228 0.75 19.28 9.12
CA LEU A 228 2.10 19.39 8.54
C LEU A 228 3.21 19.28 9.58
N LEU A 229 2.96 19.71 10.82
CA LEU A 229 3.93 19.65 11.91
C LEU A 229 3.89 18.32 12.66
N PHE A 230 2.76 17.60 12.67
CA PHE A 230 2.62 16.34 13.39
C PHE A 230 3.65 15.29 12.96
N PRO A 231 3.95 15.09 11.66
CA PRO A 231 5.03 14.20 11.23
C PRO A 231 6.44 14.69 11.60
N VAL A 232 6.62 16.01 11.75
CA VAL A 232 7.93 16.63 12.05
C VAL A 232 8.21 16.67 13.55
N ILE A 233 7.17 16.80 14.37
CA ILE A 233 7.23 16.86 15.85
C ILE A 233 7.30 15.46 16.46
N MET A 234 6.88 14.42 15.73
CA MET A 234 6.98 13.01 16.13
C MET A 234 8.01 12.23 15.30
N PRO A 235 9.32 12.57 15.35
CA PRO A 235 10.35 11.70 14.81
C PRO A 235 10.46 10.46 15.72
N GLY A 236 9.94 9.33 15.26
CA GLY A 236 10.02 8.06 15.98
C GLY A 236 8.74 7.22 16.01
N ILE A 237 7.59 7.76 15.59
CA ILE A 237 6.41 6.92 15.35
C ILE A 237 6.45 6.49 13.89
N ASN A 238 7.11 5.36 13.62
CA ASN A 238 6.89 4.65 12.37
C ASN A 238 5.38 4.41 12.24
N THR A 239 4.73 4.90 11.19
CA THR A 239 3.28 4.73 10.96
C THR A 239 2.86 3.26 10.92
N ALA A 240 3.82 2.35 10.72
CA ALA A 240 3.68 0.90 10.92
C ALA A 240 3.17 0.54 12.33
N GLY A 241 3.72 1.14 13.41
CA GLY A 241 3.33 0.80 14.79
C GLY A 241 1.96 1.33 15.22
N LEU A 242 1.46 2.39 14.58
CA LEU A 242 0.09 2.87 14.80
C LEU A 242 -0.93 2.02 14.03
N LEU A 243 -0.55 1.40 12.91
CA LEU A 243 -1.40 0.47 12.18
C LEU A 243 -1.44 -0.92 12.83
N ASP A 244 -0.36 -1.39 13.46
CA ASP A 244 -0.36 -2.65 14.22
C ASP A 244 -1.31 -2.61 15.43
N SER A 245 -1.48 -1.43 16.03
CA SER A 245 -2.40 -1.21 17.14
C SER A 245 -3.88 -1.04 16.71
N PHE A 246 -4.15 -0.87 15.42
CA PHE A 246 -5.51 -0.80 14.85
C PHE A 246 -5.84 -1.95 13.88
N GLY A 247 -4.84 -2.71 13.42
CA GLY A 247 -4.94 -3.85 12.51
C GLY A 247 -5.32 -5.15 13.21
N THR A 248 -5.23 -5.21 14.53
CA THR A 248 -5.77 -6.29 15.37
C THR A 248 -7.26 -6.04 15.64
N GLY A 249 -8.09 -6.23 14.61
CA GLY A 249 -9.50 -5.86 14.73
C GLY A 249 -10.42 -6.34 13.62
N THR A 250 -10.32 -7.60 13.18
CA THR A 250 -11.48 -8.47 12.88
C THR A 250 -10.99 -9.83 12.35
N GLY A 251 -11.05 -10.87 13.20
CA GLY A 251 -10.92 -12.27 12.79
C GLY A 251 -9.96 -13.07 13.66
N GLY A 252 -10.48 -13.69 14.73
CA GLY A 252 -9.77 -14.69 15.53
C GLY A 252 -9.74 -14.34 17.02
N ASN A 253 -10.38 -15.17 17.83
CA ASN A 253 -10.26 -15.11 19.29
C ASN A 253 -8.83 -15.54 19.68
N GLY A 254 -8.07 -14.61 20.24
CA GLY A 254 -6.80 -14.87 20.91
C GLY A 254 -6.62 -13.85 22.03
N ASP A 255 -6.38 -14.34 23.23
CA ASP A 255 -6.19 -13.63 24.48
C ASP A 255 -4.81 -12.96 24.56
N GLY A 256 -4.64 -11.85 23.83
CA GLY A 256 -3.43 -11.04 23.90
C GLY A 256 -3.47 -10.04 25.06
N SER A 257 -2.68 -10.27 26.11
CA SER A 257 -2.39 -9.26 27.14
C SER A 257 -1.59 -8.10 26.53
N SER A 258 -2.25 -6.96 26.32
CA SER A 258 -1.59 -5.73 25.87
C SER A 258 -0.92 -5.02 27.04
N GLY A 259 0.42 -4.97 27.06
CA GLY A 259 1.17 -4.14 28.00
C GLY A 259 2.68 -4.17 27.79
N GLY A 260 3.21 -3.28 26.94
CA GLY A 260 4.66 -3.03 26.88
C GLY A 260 5.10 -2.30 25.62
N ASN A 261 5.63 -1.09 25.77
CA ASN A 261 6.33 -0.36 24.71
C ASN A 261 7.64 -1.10 24.36
N GLY A 262 7.59 -1.99 23.37
CA GLY A 262 8.76 -2.54 22.69
C GLY A 262 8.53 -2.42 21.19
N ALA A 263 9.53 -1.95 20.44
CA ALA A 263 9.48 -1.93 18.97
C ALA A 263 8.97 -3.27 18.45
N THR A 264 7.99 -3.27 17.53
CA THR A 264 7.38 -4.48 17.00
C THR A 264 8.46 -5.36 16.37
N ARG A 265 8.94 -6.35 17.13
CA ARG A 265 9.87 -7.37 16.66
C ARG A 265 9.07 -8.32 15.79
N ILE A 266 9.45 -8.39 14.51
CA ILE A 266 8.95 -9.41 13.59
C ILE A 266 9.36 -10.77 14.15
N ASP A 267 8.46 -11.75 14.11
CA ASP A 267 8.75 -13.13 14.51
C ASP A 267 9.92 -13.67 13.65
N PRO A 268 11.08 -14.01 14.25
CA PRO A 268 12.24 -14.52 13.51
C PRO A 268 11.94 -15.76 12.66
N MET A 269 10.96 -16.57 13.09
CA MET A 269 10.51 -17.76 12.40
C MET A 269 9.71 -17.39 11.14
N LEU A 270 8.85 -16.37 11.22
CA LEU A 270 8.13 -15.86 10.06
C LEU A 270 9.07 -15.24 9.02
N GLN A 271 10.14 -14.58 9.48
CA GLN A 271 11.17 -14.01 8.62
C GLN A 271 11.97 -15.10 7.88
N LEU A 272 12.39 -16.15 8.59
CA LEU A 272 13.08 -17.31 8.00
C LEU A 272 12.25 -17.99 6.90
N ARG A 273 10.97 -18.25 7.18
CA ARG A 273 10.03 -18.76 6.16
C ARG A 273 9.88 -17.83 4.96
N GLY A 274 9.89 -16.52 5.18
CA GLY A 274 9.85 -15.51 4.12
C GLY A 274 11.09 -15.52 3.24
N ASP A 275 12.27 -15.63 3.82
CA ASP A 275 13.55 -15.66 3.10
C ASP A 275 13.73 -16.94 2.25
N LEU A 276 13.25 -18.07 2.75
CA LEU A 276 13.36 -19.38 2.07
C LEU A 276 12.35 -19.61 0.93
N ASN A 277 11.21 -18.91 0.95
CA ASN A 277 10.15 -19.03 -0.06
C ASN A 277 10.23 -18.00 -1.20
N GLN A 278 11.25 -17.13 -1.18
CA GLN A 278 11.51 -16.22 -2.29
C GLN A 278 11.97 -16.99 -3.54
N SER A 279 11.59 -16.50 -4.71
CA SER A 279 12.04 -17.06 -6.00
C SER A 279 13.42 -16.54 -6.42
N GLU A 280 13.83 -15.38 -5.93
CA GLU A 280 15.11 -14.74 -6.27
C GLU A 280 16.18 -14.99 -5.19
N THR A 281 17.44 -15.10 -5.63
CA THR A 281 18.59 -15.19 -4.73
C THR A 281 19.08 -13.80 -4.37
N THR A 282 19.01 -13.45 -3.09
CA THR A 282 19.46 -12.17 -2.55
C THR A 282 20.68 -12.39 -1.66
N ALA A 283 21.78 -11.69 -1.94
CA ALA A 283 22.98 -11.74 -1.12
C ALA A 283 22.77 -10.93 0.17
N MET A 284 22.75 -11.61 1.31
CA MET A 284 22.47 -11.05 2.63
C MET A 284 23.74 -10.53 3.29
N LEU A 285 24.78 -11.39 3.36
CA LEU A 285 26.04 -11.11 4.03
C LEU A 285 27.22 -11.53 3.15
N GLN A 286 28.33 -10.84 3.32
CA GLN A 286 29.63 -11.28 2.87
C GLN A 286 30.52 -11.48 4.10
N VAL A 287 31.02 -12.69 4.30
CA VAL A 287 31.78 -13.09 5.49
C VAL A 287 33.19 -13.50 5.07
N THR A 288 34.20 -12.93 5.71
CA THR A 288 35.60 -13.29 5.51
C THR A 288 36.13 -13.81 6.85
N THR A 289 36.66 -15.02 6.88
CA THR A 289 37.21 -15.63 8.11
C THR A 289 38.47 -16.43 7.82
N ASN A 290 39.33 -16.55 8.82
CA ASN A 290 40.50 -17.44 8.78
C ASN A 290 40.20 -18.86 9.30
N ASP A 291 38.95 -19.16 9.67
CA ASP A 291 38.50 -20.51 9.96
C ASP A 291 38.38 -21.32 8.65
N PRO A 292 39.08 -22.47 8.51
CA PRO A 292 39.00 -23.29 7.31
C PRO A 292 37.64 -23.99 7.11
N SER A 293 36.82 -24.14 8.16
CA SER A 293 35.50 -24.80 8.06
C SER A 293 34.47 -24.14 8.98
N PRO A 294 34.05 -22.90 8.68
CA PRO A 294 33.19 -22.12 9.57
C PRO A 294 31.83 -22.79 9.81
N ASN A 295 31.35 -22.63 11.04
CA ASN A 295 30.08 -23.19 11.52
C ASN A 295 28.89 -22.27 11.16
N TYR A 296 27.73 -22.50 11.76
CA TYR A 296 26.55 -21.66 11.62
C TYR A 296 26.76 -20.26 12.20
N LEU A 297 26.24 -19.25 11.50
CA LEU A 297 26.16 -17.87 11.97
C LEU A 297 24.85 -17.67 12.73
N ARG A 298 24.91 -17.68 14.05
CA ARG A 298 23.80 -17.44 14.98
C ARG A 298 23.29 -16.01 14.82
N LEU A 299 21.99 -15.85 14.60
CA LEU A 299 21.31 -14.54 14.58
C LEU A 299 20.34 -14.39 15.75
N TYR A 300 19.49 -15.38 16.01
CA TYR A 300 18.52 -15.39 17.10
C TYR A 300 18.55 -16.71 17.86
N VAL A 301 18.31 -16.64 19.16
CA VAL A 301 18.07 -17.81 20.01
C VAL A 301 16.61 -17.77 20.44
N LEU A 302 15.96 -18.92 20.33
CA LEU A 302 14.59 -19.14 20.73
C LEU A 302 14.60 -20.11 21.91
N ASP A 303 14.56 -19.54 23.10
CA ASP A 303 14.71 -20.20 24.39
C ASP A 303 13.38 -20.46 25.10
N THR A 304 12.31 -19.80 24.66
CA THR A 304 10.98 -19.88 25.29
C THR A 304 10.02 -20.69 24.43
N LEU A 305 9.45 -21.76 24.98
CA LEU A 305 8.36 -22.52 24.36
C LEU A 305 7.04 -22.12 25.05
N THR A 306 6.07 -21.61 24.28
CA THR A 306 4.72 -21.31 24.78
C THR A 306 3.70 -22.02 23.89
N GLY A 307 3.04 -23.04 24.43
CA GLY A 307 2.27 -23.97 23.61
C GLY A 307 3.19 -24.73 22.65
N ASP A 308 2.89 -24.70 21.35
CA ASP A 308 3.70 -25.31 20.28
C ASP A 308 4.64 -24.31 19.57
N VAL A 309 4.69 -23.05 20.02
CA VAL A 309 5.51 -22.00 19.39
C VAL A 309 6.78 -21.77 20.21
N ILE A 310 7.93 -21.95 19.55
CA ILE A 310 9.24 -21.56 20.08
C ILE A 310 9.54 -20.13 19.63
N LYS A 311 9.76 -19.24 20.61
CA LYS A 311 10.00 -17.81 20.39
C LYS A 311 11.20 -17.30 21.20
N PRO A 312 11.77 -16.12 20.87
CA PRO A 312 12.75 -15.48 21.72
C PRO A 312 12.13 -15.06 23.05
N SER A 313 12.91 -15.04 24.13
CA SER A 313 12.48 -14.52 25.43
C SER A 313 12.01 -13.06 25.36
N ASP A 314 10.95 -12.76 26.13
CA ASP A 314 10.27 -11.45 26.10
C ASP A 314 11.14 -10.31 26.69
N ALA A 315 12.26 -10.62 27.36
CA ALA A 315 13.12 -9.66 28.05
C ALA A 315 14.63 -9.85 27.77
N PRO A 316 15.11 -9.70 26.52
CA PRO A 316 16.51 -9.94 26.16
C PRO A 316 17.49 -8.91 26.73
N ASP A 317 17.00 -7.82 27.33
CA ASP A 317 17.83 -6.81 27.99
C ASP A 317 18.24 -7.21 29.41
N GLN A 318 17.60 -8.23 30.01
CA GLN A 318 17.92 -8.65 31.38
C GLN A 318 19.31 -9.28 31.44
N GLY A 319 20.22 -8.63 32.17
CA GLY A 319 21.61 -9.06 32.27
C GLY A 319 22.48 -8.71 31.07
N ALA A 320 21.94 -7.98 30.08
CA ALA A 320 22.72 -7.53 28.94
C ALA A 320 23.62 -6.34 29.30
N TYR A 321 24.83 -6.30 28.73
CA TYR A 321 25.82 -5.24 28.98
C TYR A 321 26.48 -4.79 27.68
N PRO A 322 27.06 -3.58 27.61
CA PRO A 322 27.70 -3.08 26.40
C PRO A 322 28.82 -4.00 25.92
N VAL A 323 28.81 -4.38 24.64
CA VAL A 323 29.82 -5.27 24.04
C VAL A 323 31.24 -4.70 24.18
N ALA A 324 31.36 -3.38 24.24
CA ALA A 324 32.62 -2.67 24.43
C ALA A 324 33.30 -2.95 25.78
N GLU A 325 32.58 -3.53 26.76
CA GLU A 325 33.14 -3.97 28.04
C GLU A 325 33.86 -5.34 27.93
N GLY A 326 33.80 -5.97 26.74
CA GLY A 326 34.38 -7.29 26.46
C GLY A 326 33.37 -8.40 26.71
N ILE A 327 33.44 -9.48 25.95
CA ILE A 327 32.52 -10.61 26.10
C ILE A 327 33.16 -11.63 27.05
N ALA A 328 32.51 -11.86 28.19
CA ALA A 328 32.90 -12.92 29.12
C ALA A 328 32.49 -14.27 28.53
N GLY A 329 33.48 -15.11 28.19
CA GLY A 329 33.23 -16.51 27.83
C GLY A 329 32.98 -17.35 29.08
N PRO A 330 32.18 -18.43 28.98
CA PRO A 330 31.95 -19.31 30.13
C PRO A 330 33.22 -20.09 30.50
N GLU A 331 33.30 -20.52 31.76
CA GLU A 331 34.37 -21.42 32.23
C GLU A 331 34.08 -22.84 31.74
N TYR A 332 34.97 -23.36 30.90
CA TYR A 332 34.88 -24.70 30.32
C TYR A 332 35.81 -25.68 31.03
N ASP A 333 35.53 -26.97 30.86
CA ASP A 333 36.38 -28.06 31.31
C ASP A 333 37.80 -27.92 30.73
N PRO A 334 38.86 -28.08 31.55
CA PRO A 334 40.24 -27.97 31.09
C PRO A 334 40.64 -29.00 30.01
N ALA A 335 39.90 -30.10 29.85
CA ALA A 335 40.12 -31.07 28.79
C ALA A 335 39.64 -30.58 27.40
N LEU A 336 38.78 -29.56 27.36
CA LEU A 336 38.27 -29.02 26.10
C LEU A 336 39.36 -28.19 25.41
N THR A 337 39.73 -28.59 24.18
CA THR A 337 40.70 -27.83 23.38
C THR A 337 39.98 -26.86 22.45
N TRP A 338 40.60 -25.70 22.17
CA TRP A 338 40.04 -24.68 21.29
C TRP A 338 41.09 -24.02 20.41
N GLN A 339 40.63 -23.39 19.33
CA GLN A 339 41.42 -22.51 18.47
C GLN A 339 40.71 -21.16 18.30
N ASP A 340 41.48 -20.07 18.33
CA ASP A 340 40.97 -18.72 18.13
C ASP A 340 40.98 -18.35 16.63
N TYR A 341 39.85 -17.82 16.16
CA TYR A 341 39.66 -17.33 14.80
C TYR A 341 39.12 -15.91 14.81
N GLN A 342 39.15 -15.29 13.64
CA GLN A 342 38.65 -13.96 13.36
C GLN A 342 37.73 -14.02 12.15
N ALA A 343 36.66 -13.25 12.21
CA ALA A 343 35.74 -13.07 11.11
C ALA A 343 35.41 -11.58 10.93
N GLN A 344 35.17 -11.21 9.68
CA GLN A 344 34.62 -9.93 9.30
C GLN A 344 33.32 -10.17 8.52
N VAL A 345 32.28 -9.44 8.88
CA VAL A 345 30.97 -9.50 8.25
C VAL A 345 30.67 -8.15 7.63
N ASN A 346 30.33 -8.17 6.34
CA ASN A 346 29.80 -7.04 5.61
C ASN A 346 28.33 -7.33 5.28
N VAL A 347 27.43 -6.53 5.85
CA VAL A 347 25.98 -6.68 5.68
C VAL A 347 25.55 -5.97 4.40
N LEU A 348 24.96 -6.73 3.48
CA LEU A 348 24.59 -6.23 2.14
C LEU A 348 23.12 -5.81 2.09
N SER A 349 22.21 -6.71 2.44
CA SER A 349 20.75 -6.51 2.29
C SER A 349 19.92 -6.97 3.49
N MET A 350 20.57 -7.31 4.61
CA MET A 350 19.89 -7.76 5.83
C MET A 350 19.64 -6.59 6.81
N ASN A 351 18.39 -6.48 7.28
CA ASN A 351 17.98 -5.51 8.29
C ASN A 351 17.48 -6.23 9.55
N SER A 352 18.34 -6.36 10.55
CA SER A 352 18.07 -7.00 11.83
C SER A 352 18.52 -6.10 12.99
N SER A 353 17.90 -6.28 14.16
CA SER A 353 18.35 -5.69 15.43
C SER A 353 19.49 -6.46 16.09
N THR A 354 19.89 -7.61 15.55
CA THR A 354 20.86 -8.54 16.14
C THR A 354 21.99 -8.83 15.13
N LEU A 355 23.21 -9.03 15.61
CA LEU A 355 24.37 -9.35 14.77
C LEU A 355 24.49 -10.86 14.54
N PRO A 356 24.69 -11.31 13.29
CA PRO A 356 25.08 -12.69 13.01
C PRO A 356 26.53 -12.94 13.48
N LEU A 357 26.70 -13.92 14.36
CA LEU A 357 27.97 -14.25 15.01
C LEU A 357 28.19 -15.77 15.06
N TYR A 358 29.45 -16.22 15.07
CA TYR A 358 29.75 -17.62 15.35
C TYR A 358 29.64 -17.91 16.85
N ALA A 359 29.33 -19.16 17.20
CA ALA A 359 29.41 -19.62 18.59
C ALA A 359 30.81 -19.40 19.18
N GLY A 360 30.89 -19.15 20.49
CA GLY A 360 32.16 -18.88 21.17
C GLY A 360 32.76 -17.50 20.86
N THR A 361 31.95 -16.51 20.46
CA THR A 361 32.42 -15.13 20.23
C THR A 361 33.07 -14.56 21.50
N THR A 362 34.29 -14.03 21.36
CA THR A 362 35.10 -13.48 22.47
C THR A 362 35.24 -11.97 22.42
N SER A 363 35.11 -11.37 21.24
CA SER A 363 35.16 -9.92 21.06
C SER A 363 34.41 -9.52 19.79
N VAL A 364 33.81 -8.35 19.79
CA VAL A 364 33.22 -7.75 18.58
C VAL A 364 33.68 -6.30 18.49
N ASP A 365 34.35 -5.96 17.40
CA ASP A 365 34.74 -4.58 17.09
C ASP A 365 33.59 -3.88 16.38
N ILE A 366 32.75 -3.22 17.18
CA ILE A 366 31.58 -2.46 16.73
C ILE A 366 31.32 -1.27 17.66
N ASN A 367 30.48 -0.33 17.23
CA ASN A 367 30.18 0.88 17.99
C ASN A 367 29.59 0.59 19.40
N ARG A 368 29.62 1.58 20.29
CA ARG A 368 29.18 1.46 21.70
C ARG A 368 27.66 1.29 21.91
N SER A 369 26.86 1.16 20.85
CA SER A 369 25.38 1.08 20.93
C SER A 369 24.84 -0.37 20.89
N TRP A 370 25.73 -1.36 20.94
CA TRP A 370 25.40 -2.78 20.93
C TRP A 370 25.58 -3.41 22.31
N LEU A 371 24.63 -4.26 22.67
CA LEU A 371 24.55 -4.96 23.95
C LEU A 371 24.78 -6.45 23.69
N TYR A 372 25.56 -7.10 24.56
CA TYR A 372 25.73 -8.54 24.61
C TYR A 372 24.81 -9.11 25.68
N ASN A 373 24.02 -10.13 25.32
CA ASN A 373 23.26 -10.91 26.28
C ASN A 373 24.00 -12.23 26.57
N PRO A 374 24.44 -12.49 27.81
CA PRO A 374 25.14 -13.72 28.18
C PRO A 374 24.25 -14.97 28.23
N SER A 375 22.92 -14.86 28.40
CA SER A 375 22.04 -16.04 28.44
C SER A 375 21.81 -16.62 27.05
N THR A 376 21.61 -15.76 26.05
CA THR A 376 21.39 -16.14 24.65
C THR A 376 22.66 -16.13 23.81
N GLU A 377 23.77 -15.61 24.33
CA GLU A 377 25.04 -15.41 23.61
C GLU A 377 24.84 -14.64 22.28
N THR A 378 23.98 -13.62 22.30
CA THR A 378 23.65 -12.78 21.13
C THR A 378 24.03 -11.32 21.35
N VAL A 379 24.39 -10.62 20.28
CA VAL A 379 24.66 -9.17 20.31
C VAL A 379 23.57 -8.41 19.58
N PHE A 380 22.89 -7.48 20.25
CA PHE A 380 21.74 -6.76 19.69
C PHE A 380 21.77 -5.26 20.00
N SER A 381 20.91 -4.49 19.33
CA SER A 381 20.72 -3.06 19.59
C SER A 381 19.23 -2.69 19.63
N ASN A 382 18.87 -1.85 20.59
CA ASN A 382 17.51 -1.32 20.73
C ASN A 382 17.26 -0.04 19.90
N SER A 383 18.29 0.50 19.24
CA SER A 383 18.23 1.79 18.54
C SER A 383 18.87 1.80 17.15
N ARG A 384 19.49 0.69 16.75
CA ARG A 384 20.23 0.52 15.49
C ARG A 384 19.78 -0.78 14.83
N ASN A 385 20.06 -0.89 13.53
CA ASN A 385 19.92 -2.10 12.75
C ASN A 385 21.23 -2.46 12.04
N THR A 386 21.28 -3.64 11.41
CA THR A 386 22.45 -4.17 10.71
C THR A 386 22.68 -3.59 9.32
N GLU A 387 21.77 -2.79 8.79
CA GLU A 387 21.78 -2.38 7.39
C GLU A 387 23.04 -1.58 7.04
N GLY A 388 23.79 -2.05 6.03
CA GLY A 388 25.04 -1.44 5.58
C GLY A 388 26.17 -1.46 6.61
N LEU A 389 26.06 -2.26 7.68
CA LEU A 389 27.13 -2.38 8.67
C LEU A 389 28.24 -3.31 8.21
N THR A 390 29.46 -2.94 8.58
CA THR A 390 30.63 -3.81 8.52
C THR A 390 31.23 -3.88 9.92
N TYR A 391 31.48 -5.09 10.41
CA TYR A 391 32.08 -5.32 11.73
C TYR A 391 32.98 -6.55 11.71
N SER A 392 33.90 -6.63 12.68
CA SER A 392 34.79 -7.79 12.83
C SER A 392 34.64 -8.36 14.24
N PHE A 393 34.87 -9.65 14.41
CA PHE A 393 34.76 -10.30 15.70
C PHE A 393 35.74 -11.47 15.82
N GLY A 394 36.22 -11.70 17.05
CA GLY A 394 36.98 -12.87 17.42
C GLY A 394 36.06 -13.94 17.99
N PHE A 395 36.37 -15.21 17.72
CA PHE A 395 35.62 -16.34 18.25
C PHE A 395 36.52 -17.55 18.49
N ARG A 396 36.10 -18.41 19.42
CA ARG A 396 36.75 -19.67 19.74
C ARG A 396 35.98 -20.83 19.16
N ARG A 397 36.69 -21.68 18.43
CA ARG A 397 36.17 -22.96 18.00
C ARG A 397 36.64 -24.04 18.95
N TYR A 398 35.68 -24.64 19.65
CA TYR A 398 35.91 -25.77 20.53
C TYR A 398 35.91 -27.07 19.74
N ASN A 399 36.81 -27.99 20.11
CA ASN A 399 36.92 -29.30 19.49
C ASN A 399 36.17 -30.34 20.33
N TYR A 400 34.89 -30.54 20.02
CA TYR A 400 34.06 -31.55 20.68
C TYR A 400 34.25 -32.93 20.06
N THR A 401 34.27 -33.97 20.90
CA THR A 401 34.20 -35.37 20.49
C THR A 401 33.04 -36.06 21.19
N PRO A 402 32.46 -37.12 20.60
CA PRO A 402 31.42 -37.91 21.27
C PRO A 402 31.81 -38.36 22.67
N ASP A 403 33.04 -38.84 22.85
CA ASP A 403 33.51 -39.34 24.15
C ASP A 403 33.58 -38.22 25.20
N LEU A 404 34.04 -37.02 24.83
CA LEU A 404 34.03 -35.86 25.73
C LEU A 404 32.61 -35.46 26.14
N LEU A 405 31.66 -35.48 25.21
CA LEU A 405 30.28 -35.11 25.50
C LEU A 405 29.55 -36.16 26.35
N ARG A 406 29.94 -37.44 26.27
CA ARG A 406 29.44 -38.51 27.17
C ARG A 406 29.95 -38.37 28.60
N GLU A 407 31.15 -37.80 28.78
CA GLU A 407 31.74 -37.52 30.10
C GLU A 407 31.05 -36.34 30.81
N ALA A 408 30.29 -35.52 30.09
CA ALA A 408 29.53 -34.42 30.66
C ALA A 408 28.53 -34.93 31.71
N ALA A 409 28.56 -34.34 32.90
CA ALA A 409 27.55 -34.61 33.92
C ALA A 409 26.17 -34.14 33.44
N SER A 410 25.10 -34.85 33.82
CA SER A 410 23.74 -34.36 33.56
C SER A 410 23.47 -33.05 34.30
N THR A 411 22.68 -32.17 33.67
CA THR A 411 22.33 -30.88 34.26
C THR A 411 21.51 -31.06 35.53
N GLN A 412 21.84 -30.33 36.60
CA GLN A 412 21.14 -30.43 37.88
C GLN A 412 19.70 -29.92 37.78
N SER A 413 18.73 -30.83 37.97
CA SER A 413 17.30 -30.51 38.04
C SER A 413 16.98 -29.55 39.20
N GLY A 414 15.97 -28.69 39.02
CA GLY A 414 15.55 -27.72 40.04
C GLY A 414 16.37 -26.44 40.12
N THR A 415 17.29 -26.20 39.17
CA THR A 415 17.95 -24.90 38.98
C THR A 415 17.15 -24.03 38.02
N ASP A 416 17.16 -22.70 38.19
CA ASP A 416 16.46 -21.77 37.28
C ASP A 416 16.90 -21.96 35.82
N PHE A 417 18.18 -22.25 35.58
CA PHE A 417 18.70 -22.56 34.25
C PHE A 417 18.11 -23.85 33.68
N TYR A 418 18.06 -24.91 34.48
CA TYR A 418 17.47 -26.18 34.06
C TYR A 418 16.00 -25.98 33.68
N GLU A 419 15.20 -25.45 34.60
CA GLU A 419 13.76 -25.27 34.39
C GLU A 419 13.47 -24.41 33.15
N LEU A 420 14.19 -23.29 32.96
CA LEU A 420 14.01 -22.43 31.79
C LEU A 420 14.29 -23.16 30.47
N ASN A 421 15.25 -24.07 30.47
CA ASN A 421 15.72 -24.75 29.25
C ASN A 421 15.18 -26.18 29.09
N THR A 422 14.35 -26.67 30.02
CA THR A 422 13.64 -27.96 29.93
C THR A 422 12.12 -27.84 30.03
N GLN A 423 11.59 -26.65 30.30
CA GLN A 423 10.15 -26.42 30.36
C GLN A 423 9.48 -26.65 29.00
N VAL A 424 8.45 -27.50 29.00
CA VAL A 424 7.55 -27.80 27.87
C VAL A 424 6.13 -28.08 28.35
N GLU A 425 5.15 -27.95 27.46
CA GLU A 425 3.79 -28.44 27.74
C GLU A 425 3.79 -29.98 27.75
N ASN A 426 3.09 -30.57 28.73
CA ASN A 426 3.02 -32.02 28.87
C ASN A 426 2.00 -32.59 27.88
N VAL A 427 2.49 -32.95 26.70
CA VAL A 427 1.77 -33.67 25.67
C VAL A 427 2.15 -35.15 25.75
N GLU A 428 1.16 -35.99 26.02
CA GLU A 428 1.38 -37.42 26.29
C GLU A 428 2.06 -38.16 25.10
N SER A 429 1.68 -37.84 23.86
CA SER A 429 2.25 -38.45 22.65
C SER A 429 3.74 -38.14 22.49
N VAL A 430 4.13 -36.89 22.72
CA VAL A 430 5.52 -36.40 22.64
C VAL A 430 6.35 -36.96 23.80
N GLN A 431 5.83 -36.95 25.03
CA GLN A 431 6.52 -37.51 26.19
C GLN A 431 6.80 -39.01 26.01
N GLN A 432 5.80 -39.79 25.56
CA GLN A 432 5.99 -41.21 25.29
C GLN A 432 7.01 -41.47 24.18
N LEU A 433 7.09 -40.59 23.16
CA LEU A 433 8.11 -40.70 22.13
C LEU A 433 9.50 -40.42 22.69
N ALA A 434 9.66 -39.35 23.49
CA ALA A 434 10.92 -39.02 24.15
C ALA A 434 11.39 -40.15 25.07
N ASP A 435 10.50 -40.71 25.90
CA ASP A 435 10.81 -41.83 26.80
C ASP A 435 11.26 -43.08 26.03
N ARG A 436 10.58 -43.41 24.92
CA ARG A 436 10.96 -44.55 24.06
C ARG A 436 12.32 -44.35 23.38
N LEU A 437 12.58 -43.14 22.85
CA LEU A 437 13.84 -42.86 22.15
C LEU A 437 15.04 -42.84 23.10
N THR A 438 14.82 -42.53 24.37
CA THR A 438 15.88 -42.37 25.38
C THR A 438 15.97 -43.52 26.38
N GLU A 439 15.23 -44.60 26.15
CA GLU A 439 15.15 -45.75 27.05
C GLU A 439 16.53 -46.39 27.28
N GLY A 440 16.91 -46.57 28.55
CA GLY A 440 18.17 -47.19 28.94
C GLY A 440 19.42 -46.30 28.81
N MET A 441 19.29 -45.05 28.36
CA MET A 441 20.41 -44.11 28.20
C MET A 441 20.71 -43.36 29.49
N THR A 442 22.00 -43.31 29.85
CA THR A 442 22.46 -42.78 31.14
C THR A 442 23.12 -41.40 31.05
N ASN A 443 23.40 -40.89 29.85
CA ASN A 443 24.03 -39.58 29.64
C ASN A 443 23.24 -38.76 28.61
N ASP A 444 23.35 -37.43 28.70
CA ASP A 444 22.56 -36.50 27.88
C ASP A 444 22.99 -36.50 26.41
N TYR A 445 24.24 -36.88 26.10
CA TYR A 445 24.75 -36.96 24.73
C TYR A 445 24.07 -38.09 23.95
N ASP A 446 24.06 -39.30 24.50
CA ASP A 446 23.42 -40.45 23.84
C ASP A 446 21.91 -40.22 23.69
N ARG A 447 21.26 -39.55 24.66
CA ARG A 447 19.85 -39.11 24.52
C ARG A 447 19.68 -38.13 23.37
N ALA A 448 20.55 -37.12 23.27
CA ALA A 448 20.48 -36.12 22.23
C ALA A 448 20.72 -36.72 20.84
N MET A 449 21.69 -37.64 20.71
CA MET A 449 21.95 -38.36 19.47
C MET A 449 20.79 -39.27 19.08
N ALA A 450 20.20 -40.02 20.01
CA ALA A 450 19.06 -40.88 19.69
C ALA A 450 17.83 -40.09 19.20
N ILE A 451 17.59 -38.91 19.77
CA ILE A 451 16.56 -37.99 19.31
C ILE A 451 16.95 -37.37 17.96
N ASN A 452 18.21 -36.99 17.75
CA ASN A 452 18.70 -36.48 16.46
C ASN A 452 18.51 -37.50 15.33
N ASP A 453 18.90 -38.75 15.56
CA ASP A 453 18.83 -39.85 14.60
C ASP A 453 17.39 -40.23 14.26
N HIS A 454 16.43 -39.94 15.15
CA HIS A 454 15.01 -40.13 14.88
C HIS A 454 14.54 -39.36 13.63
N PHE A 455 15.12 -38.20 13.34
CA PHE A 455 14.77 -37.35 12.21
C PHE A 455 15.36 -37.80 10.86
N SER A 456 15.95 -38.99 10.79
CA SER A 456 16.51 -39.56 9.57
C SER A 456 15.45 -39.92 8.51
N ILE A 457 15.89 -39.96 7.25
CA ILE A 457 15.12 -40.40 6.08
C ILE A 457 14.70 -41.86 6.24
N GLU A 458 15.52 -42.70 6.89
CA GLU A 458 15.17 -44.10 7.21
C GLU A 458 13.94 -44.19 8.11
N ASN A 459 13.77 -43.22 9.01
CA ASN A 459 12.59 -43.09 9.86
C ASN A 459 11.38 -42.44 9.16
N GLY A 460 11.49 -42.14 7.86
CA GLY A 460 10.42 -41.61 7.02
C GLY A 460 10.34 -40.08 6.98
N PHE A 461 11.33 -39.37 7.53
CA PHE A 461 11.38 -37.91 7.50
C PHE A 461 11.85 -37.39 6.13
N ALA A 462 11.20 -36.34 5.64
CA ALA A 462 11.53 -35.72 4.37
C ALA A 462 11.45 -34.19 4.44
N TYR A 463 12.49 -33.53 3.91
CA TYR A 463 12.54 -32.08 3.83
C TYR A 463 11.63 -31.56 2.71
N GLN A 464 10.67 -30.69 3.04
CA GLN A 464 9.75 -30.05 2.08
C GLN A 464 9.48 -28.58 2.46
N LYS A 465 9.66 -27.67 1.49
CA LYS A 465 9.47 -26.22 1.68
C LYS A 465 7.99 -25.78 1.78
N THR A 466 7.04 -26.69 1.56
CA THR A 466 5.61 -26.45 1.69
C THR A 466 4.97 -27.51 2.58
N THR A 467 4.48 -27.09 3.74
CA THR A 467 3.67 -27.94 4.64
C THR A 467 2.18 -27.56 4.52
N GLU A 468 1.29 -28.55 4.68
CA GLU A 468 -0.15 -28.31 4.77
C GLU A 468 -0.48 -27.48 6.02
N LYS A 469 -1.51 -26.63 5.94
CA LYS A 469 -1.91 -25.73 7.03
C LYS A 469 -2.62 -26.53 8.15
N GLY A 470 -1.90 -26.87 9.21
CA GLY A 470 -2.46 -27.32 10.49
C GLY A 470 -2.69 -26.16 11.47
N SER A 471 -3.50 -26.38 12.51
CA SER A 471 -3.68 -25.42 13.61
C SER A 471 -2.42 -25.34 14.49
N ALA A 472 -2.09 -24.14 14.99
CA ALA A 472 -0.95 -23.88 15.89
C ALA A 472 -1.19 -24.39 17.34
N ALA A 473 -1.82 -25.55 17.50
CA ALA A 473 -1.76 -26.33 18.73
C ALA A 473 -1.46 -27.80 18.41
N THR A 474 -1.36 -28.14 17.12
CA THR A 474 -1.14 -29.47 16.58
C THR A 474 0.09 -29.49 15.66
N ALA A 475 0.77 -28.36 15.40
CA ALA A 475 1.73 -28.28 14.30
C ALA A 475 3.00 -29.15 14.48
N ILE A 476 3.47 -29.34 15.70
CA ILE A 476 4.64 -30.19 16.00
C ILE A 476 4.25 -31.66 16.10
N GLU A 477 3.10 -31.99 16.70
CA GLU A 477 2.54 -33.35 16.68
C GLU A 477 2.23 -33.79 15.23
N ASP A 478 1.55 -32.93 14.46
CA ASP A 478 1.28 -33.10 13.05
C ASP A 478 2.59 -33.29 12.27
N PHE A 479 3.67 -32.58 12.61
CA PHE A 479 4.97 -32.79 11.96
C PHE A 479 5.61 -34.14 12.32
N LEU A 480 5.56 -34.55 13.59
CA LEU A 480 6.09 -35.84 14.04
C LEU A 480 5.31 -37.02 13.42
N GLU A 481 4.01 -36.83 13.14
CA GLU A 481 3.17 -37.79 12.44
C GLU A 481 3.36 -37.76 10.91
N ASN A 482 3.30 -36.57 10.30
CA ASN A 482 3.40 -36.39 8.84
C ASN A 482 4.83 -36.57 8.32
N LYS A 483 5.83 -36.37 9.19
CA LYS A 483 7.28 -36.49 8.94
C LYS A 483 7.77 -35.66 7.75
N ARG A 484 7.08 -34.55 7.45
CA ARG A 484 7.37 -33.68 6.32
C ARG A 484 7.35 -32.24 6.79
N GLY A 485 8.49 -31.56 6.67
CA GLY A 485 8.67 -30.20 7.16
C GLY A 485 9.93 -29.55 6.62
N PHE A 486 10.18 -28.32 7.04
CA PHE A 486 11.41 -27.59 6.78
C PHE A 486 12.14 -27.32 8.11
N CYS A 487 13.31 -26.68 8.06
CA CYS A 487 14.25 -26.63 9.19
C CYS A 487 13.63 -26.14 10.52
N GLU A 488 12.62 -25.27 10.45
CA GLU A 488 11.88 -24.80 11.63
C GLU A 488 11.16 -25.92 12.39
N GLN A 489 10.44 -26.81 11.69
CA GLN A 489 9.73 -27.91 12.36
C GLN A 489 10.70 -28.94 12.93
N TYR A 490 11.79 -29.23 12.21
CA TYR A 490 12.83 -30.15 12.69
C TYR A 490 13.48 -29.63 13.98
N ALA A 491 13.94 -28.37 13.98
CA ALA A 491 14.54 -27.76 15.15
C ALA A 491 13.55 -27.68 16.33
N ALA A 492 12.30 -27.30 16.06
CA ALA A 492 11.30 -27.18 17.12
C ALA A 492 10.89 -28.52 17.72
N ALA A 493 10.67 -29.53 16.89
CA ALA A 493 10.33 -30.88 17.35
C ALA A 493 11.48 -31.52 18.14
N MET A 494 12.72 -31.35 17.68
CA MET A 494 13.89 -31.85 18.39
C MET A 494 14.04 -31.17 19.76
N VAL A 495 13.89 -29.84 19.85
CA VAL A 495 13.91 -29.14 21.14
C VAL A 495 12.83 -29.66 22.07
N TRP A 496 11.60 -29.87 21.59
CA TRP A 496 10.52 -30.39 22.43
C TRP A 496 10.84 -31.80 22.95
N LEU A 497 11.32 -32.71 22.09
CA LEU A 497 11.70 -34.06 22.50
C LEU A 497 12.85 -34.06 23.51
N LEU A 498 13.90 -33.26 23.28
CA LEU A 498 15.04 -33.13 24.20
C LEU A 498 14.60 -32.62 25.58
N ARG A 499 13.80 -31.55 25.59
CA ARG A 499 13.30 -30.97 26.85
C ARG A 499 12.36 -31.93 27.58
N SER A 500 11.54 -32.69 26.86
CA SER A 500 10.69 -33.77 27.43
C SER A 500 11.51 -34.92 28.02
N ALA A 501 12.69 -35.18 27.46
CA ALA A 501 13.68 -36.12 28.01
C ALA A 501 14.55 -35.51 29.14
N GLY A 502 14.25 -34.28 29.59
CA GLY A 502 14.98 -33.59 30.65
C GLY A 502 16.36 -33.08 30.24
N VAL A 503 16.64 -32.97 28.94
CA VAL A 503 17.90 -32.44 28.39
C VAL A 503 17.71 -30.97 28.03
N PRO A 504 18.49 -30.03 28.62
CA PRO A 504 18.32 -28.61 28.31
C PRO A 504 18.71 -28.29 26.87
N ALA A 505 17.76 -27.72 26.12
CA ALA A 505 17.90 -27.48 24.68
C ALA A 505 17.24 -26.17 24.26
N ARG A 506 17.73 -25.57 23.17
CA ARG A 506 17.15 -24.34 22.57
C ARG A 506 17.24 -24.37 21.06
N ALA A 507 16.30 -23.70 20.38
CA ALA A 507 16.35 -23.54 18.93
C ALA A 507 17.12 -22.27 18.58
N VAL A 508 17.80 -22.29 17.45
CA VAL A 508 18.62 -21.17 16.97
C VAL A 508 18.30 -20.91 15.52
N ILE A 509 18.12 -19.63 15.17
CA ILE A 509 17.94 -19.16 13.80
C ILE A 509 19.17 -18.37 13.38
N GLY A 510 19.58 -18.55 12.15
CA GLY A 510 20.68 -17.80 11.57
C GLY A 510 20.97 -18.22 10.15
N PHE A 511 22.25 -18.38 9.83
CA PHE A 511 22.69 -18.75 8.50
C PHE A 511 23.68 -19.90 8.50
N THR A 512 23.56 -20.75 7.48
CA THR A 512 24.60 -21.68 7.03
C THR A 512 25.85 -20.94 6.54
N LYS A 513 26.95 -21.66 6.34
CA LYS A 513 28.29 -21.10 6.02
C LYS A 513 28.38 -20.27 4.73
N GLY A 514 27.33 -20.23 3.92
CA GLY A 514 27.32 -19.52 2.63
C GLY A 514 28.16 -20.22 1.56
N ASN A 515 28.30 -19.57 0.40
CA ASN A 515 29.04 -20.11 -0.74
C ASN A 515 30.38 -19.37 -0.91
N PRO A 516 31.50 -20.06 -1.20
CA PRO A 516 32.78 -19.41 -1.44
C PRO A 516 32.75 -18.62 -2.76
N VAL A 517 33.03 -17.33 -2.69
CA VAL A 517 33.11 -16.40 -3.83
C VAL A 517 34.29 -15.45 -3.61
N ASN A 518 35.29 -15.48 -4.51
CA ASN A 518 36.44 -14.58 -4.51
C ASN A 518 37.19 -14.48 -3.15
N GLY A 519 37.30 -15.58 -2.40
CA GLY A 519 38.00 -15.62 -1.11
C GLY A 519 37.16 -15.17 0.10
N SER A 520 35.88 -14.86 -0.09
CA SER A 520 34.89 -14.65 0.98
C SER A 520 33.75 -15.66 0.86
N LEU A 521 32.94 -15.79 1.90
CA LEU A 521 31.71 -16.56 1.93
C LEU A 521 30.53 -15.62 1.72
N VAL A 522 29.76 -15.84 0.66
CA VAL A 522 28.53 -15.09 0.38
C VAL A 522 27.35 -15.88 0.92
N VAL A 523 26.69 -15.30 1.92
CA VAL A 523 25.46 -15.81 2.54
C VAL A 523 24.28 -15.17 1.84
N THR A 524 23.34 -16.00 1.39
CA THR A 524 22.13 -15.58 0.68
C THR A 524 20.87 -15.81 1.52
N ASN A 525 19.71 -15.30 1.11
CA ASN A 525 18.41 -15.64 1.70
C ASN A 525 18.18 -17.17 1.79
N PHE A 526 18.65 -17.94 0.80
CA PHE A 526 18.55 -19.41 0.82
C PHE A 526 19.51 -20.10 1.79
N ASN A 527 20.40 -19.35 2.46
CA ASN A 527 21.27 -19.87 3.51
C ASN A 527 20.66 -19.70 4.90
N ALA A 528 19.49 -19.05 5.03
CA ALA A 528 18.78 -18.93 6.29
C ALA A 528 18.41 -20.34 6.80
N HIS A 529 18.66 -20.61 8.07
CA HIS A 529 18.56 -21.96 8.63
C HIS A 529 18.22 -21.94 10.12
N ALA A 530 17.61 -23.02 10.59
CA ALA A 530 17.33 -23.27 12.00
C ALA A 530 17.98 -24.58 12.45
N TRP A 531 18.63 -24.57 13.62
CA TRP A 531 19.27 -25.72 14.24
C TRP A 531 19.00 -25.73 15.76
N VAL A 532 19.50 -26.76 16.45
CA VAL A 532 19.33 -26.95 17.89
C VAL A 532 20.67 -26.77 18.60
N GLU A 533 20.64 -26.19 19.79
CA GLU A 533 21.77 -26.21 20.71
C GLU A 533 21.38 -26.96 21.98
N VAL A 534 22.26 -27.88 22.40
CA VAL A 534 22.10 -28.72 23.59
C VAL A 534 23.14 -28.32 24.62
N TRP A 535 22.72 -28.16 25.88
CA TRP A 535 23.61 -27.78 26.96
C TRP A 535 24.31 -28.99 27.57
N PHE A 536 25.63 -28.95 27.59
CA PHE A 536 26.47 -29.91 28.29
C PHE A 536 27.24 -29.20 29.41
N PRO A 537 26.99 -29.50 30.69
CA PRO A 537 27.75 -28.94 31.80
C PRO A 537 29.26 -29.12 31.61
N GLY A 538 30.02 -28.03 31.74
CA GLY A 538 31.47 -28.01 31.47
C GLY A 538 31.86 -27.80 30.00
N TYR A 539 30.94 -28.00 29.04
CA TYR A 539 31.19 -27.87 27.60
C TYR A 539 30.31 -26.81 26.92
N GLY A 540 29.28 -26.30 27.60
CA GLY A 540 28.41 -25.22 27.12
C GLY A 540 27.36 -25.67 26.11
N TRP A 541 26.93 -24.73 25.26
CA TRP A 541 25.96 -24.98 24.19
C TRP A 541 26.65 -25.61 22.97
N VAL A 542 26.23 -26.82 22.61
CA VAL A 542 26.76 -27.59 21.48
C VAL A 542 25.68 -27.74 20.41
N SER A 543 26.02 -27.45 19.15
CA SER A 543 25.05 -27.46 18.05
C SER A 543 24.73 -28.87 17.55
N PHE A 544 23.46 -29.15 17.31
CA PHE A 544 22.90 -30.34 16.66
C PHE A 544 21.98 -29.87 15.53
N ASP A 545 22.05 -30.52 14.37
CA ASP A 545 21.19 -30.18 13.23
C ASP A 545 20.35 -31.40 12.82
N PRO A 546 19.06 -31.46 13.24
CA PRO A 546 18.17 -32.56 12.88
C PRO A 546 17.72 -32.51 11.41
N THR A 547 18.06 -31.45 10.67
CA THR A 547 17.61 -31.27 9.29
C THR A 547 18.48 -32.11 8.35
N PRO A 548 17.90 -32.97 7.49
CA PRO A 548 18.66 -33.69 6.48
C PRO A 548 19.46 -32.74 5.58
N SER A 549 20.77 -32.93 5.49
CA SER A 549 21.68 -32.02 4.77
C SER A 549 21.37 -31.88 3.28
N SER A 550 20.75 -32.90 2.67
CA SER A 550 20.29 -32.89 1.28
C SER A 550 19.26 -31.79 0.97
N GLY A 551 18.54 -31.30 1.99
CA GLY A 551 17.54 -30.23 1.85
C GLY A 551 18.09 -28.82 2.08
N VAL A 552 19.34 -28.68 2.53
CA VAL A 552 19.91 -27.42 3.04
C VAL A 552 21.07 -26.94 2.16
N ARG A 553 21.13 -25.64 1.87
CA ARG A 553 22.25 -25.06 1.11
C ARG A 553 23.40 -24.72 2.04
N GLY A 554 24.55 -25.37 1.84
CA GLY A 554 25.76 -25.14 2.63
C GLY A 554 25.71 -25.72 4.05
N PRO A 555 25.28 -26.98 4.24
CA PRO A 555 25.20 -27.60 5.55
C PRO A 555 26.57 -27.57 6.25
N VAL A 556 26.52 -27.52 7.58
CA VAL A 556 27.71 -27.66 8.41
C VAL A 556 27.78 -29.10 8.90
N ASP A 557 28.94 -29.70 8.73
CA ASP A 557 29.22 -31.03 9.24
C ASP A 557 29.92 -30.91 10.61
N THR A 558 29.43 -31.67 11.59
CA THR A 558 29.95 -31.63 12.96
C THR A 558 30.44 -33.02 13.38
N PRO A 559 31.72 -33.17 13.80
CA PRO A 559 32.26 -34.48 14.17
C PRO A 559 31.56 -35.16 15.36
N TRP A 560 30.87 -34.40 16.20
CA TRP A 560 30.17 -34.91 17.38
C TRP A 560 28.71 -35.28 17.12
N ALA A 561 28.10 -34.75 16.06
CA ALA A 561 26.74 -35.06 15.63
C ALA A 561 26.69 -35.09 14.08
N PRO A 562 27.18 -36.18 13.45
CA PRO A 562 27.12 -36.34 12.00
C PRO A 562 25.67 -36.44 11.50
N ASP A 563 25.42 -36.00 10.26
CA ASP A 563 24.10 -36.17 9.65
C ASP A 563 23.82 -37.68 9.41
N PRO A 564 22.76 -38.26 10.02
CA PRO A 564 22.42 -39.67 9.84
C PRO A 564 22.03 -40.03 8.40
N ASN A 565 21.77 -39.02 7.54
CA ASN A 565 21.38 -39.19 6.14
C ASN A 565 22.57 -39.12 5.17
N ARG A 566 23.79 -39.04 5.70
CA ARG A 566 25.00 -38.98 4.89
C ARG A 566 25.33 -40.37 4.37
N VAL A 567 25.53 -40.49 3.06
CA VAL A 567 26.08 -41.72 2.47
C VAL A 567 27.59 -41.69 2.74
N ASP A 568 28.06 -42.53 3.66
CA ASP A 568 29.49 -42.68 3.88
C ASP A 568 30.10 -43.43 2.68
N ASP A 569 30.92 -42.74 1.88
CA ASP A 569 31.88 -43.42 1.00
C ASP A 569 32.98 -44.05 1.89
N GLU A 570 32.65 -45.17 2.53
CA GLU A 570 33.64 -46.02 3.18
C GLU A 570 34.49 -46.72 2.12
N THR A 571 35.62 -46.12 1.72
CA THR A 571 36.88 -46.85 1.52
C THR A 571 38.06 -45.92 1.74
N GLY A 572 38.87 -46.24 2.75
CA GLY A 572 40.04 -45.47 3.13
C GLY A 572 41.14 -45.41 2.05
N ASN A 573 41.92 -44.34 2.06
CA ASN A 573 43.33 -44.41 2.44
C ASN A 573 43.92 -42.99 2.49
N SER A 574 44.56 -42.69 3.61
CA SER A 574 45.56 -41.64 3.76
C SER A 574 46.68 -41.76 2.71
N ASN A 575 47.19 -40.60 2.25
CA ASN A 575 48.36 -40.33 1.41
C ASN A 575 48.13 -40.15 -0.09
N GLY A 576 48.37 -38.91 -0.54
CA GLY A 576 48.61 -38.58 -1.95
C GLY A 576 48.67 -37.07 -2.19
N GLY A 577 49.86 -36.48 -2.06
CA GLY A 577 50.13 -35.13 -2.57
C GLY A 577 49.92 -35.04 -4.10
N PRO A 578 49.79 -33.83 -4.67
CA PRO A 578 49.44 -33.69 -6.07
C PRO A 578 50.59 -34.13 -6.98
N SER A 579 50.45 -35.31 -7.59
CA SER A 579 51.26 -35.70 -8.74
C SER A 579 50.61 -35.12 -10.00
N GLN A 580 51.29 -34.19 -10.65
CA GLN A 580 51.02 -33.80 -12.03
C GLN A 580 51.72 -34.80 -12.95
N ASP A 581 50.94 -35.56 -13.73
CA ASP A 581 51.45 -36.29 -14.90
C ASP A 581 51.10 -35.49 -16.18
N PRO A 582 52.07 -35.04 -17.00
CA PRO A 582 51.82 -34.06 -18.07
C PRO A 582 51.31 -34.64 -19.40
N ASN A 583 50.97 -35.92 -19.51
CA ASN A 583 50.72 -36.53 -20.83
C ASN A 583 49.47 -37.42 -20.89
N ASN A 584 48.26 -36.83 -20.98
CA ASN A 584 47.16 -37.46 -21.71
C ASN A 584 46.03 -36.47 -22.11
N PRO A 585 45.78 -36.21 -23.41
CA PRO A 585 44.61 -35.49 -23.86
C PRO A 585 43.48 -36.44 -24.30
N ALA A 586 42.28 -36.18 -23.76
CA ALA A 586 40.97 -36.72 -24.13
C ALA A 586 40.64 -38.19 -23.80
N GLY A 587 39.64 -38.36 -22.92
CA GLY A 587 38.90 -39.61 -22.69
C GLY A 587 38.07 -39.56 -21.41
N GLY A 588 36.79 -39.19 -21.49
CA GLY A 588 35.76 -39.72 -20.56
C GLY A 588 35.49 -41.19 -20.91
N PRO A 589 34.84 -42.04 -20.06
CA PRO A 589 33.55 -41.73 -19.42
C PRO A 589 33.24 -42.43 -18.05
N SER A 590 32.05 -42.13 -17.48
CA SER A 590 31.18 -42.98 -16.60
C SER A 590 31.65 -43.38 -15.19
N GLY A 591 30.87 -43.36 -14.10
CA GLY A 591 29.46 -43.03 -13.84
C GLY A 591 29.11 -43.30 -12.36
N GLY A 592 28.19 -42.52 -11.78
CA GLY A 592 27.64 -42.64 -10.42
C GLY A 592 26.70 -41.46 -10.11
N PRO A 593 25.58 -41.65 -9.40
CA PRO A 593 24.29 -41.10 -9.80
C PRO A 593 24.04 -39.66 -9.34
N THR A 594 23.94 -38.74 -10.29
CA THR A 594 23.28 -37.44 -10.10
C THR A 594 21.91 -37.52 -10.77
N ASP A 595 20.90 -37.92 -10.00
CA ASP A 595 19.51 -37.94 -10.46
C ASP A 595 18.60 -37.32 -9.39
N PHE A 596 18.55 -35.98 -9.39
CA PHE A 596 17.37 -35.20 -8.98
C PHE A 596 17.35 -33.87 -9.75
N LEU A 597 17.48 -33.98 -11.07
CA LEU A 597 16.80 -33.09 -11.99
C LEU A 597 15.82 -33.96 -12.74
N ASP A 598 14.55 -33.96 -12.32
CA ASP A 598 13.48 -34.40 -13.19
C ASP A 598 12.80 -33.17 -13.82
N PRO A 599 13.17 -32.81 -15.06
CA PRO A 599 12.39 -31.95 -15.93
C PRO A 599 11.30 -32.79 -16.61
N ALA A 600 10.17 -32.97 -15.94
CA ALA A 600 8.96 -33.49 -16.55
C ALA A 600 7.97 -32.36 -16.87
N LEU A 601 8.32 -31.51 -17.83
CA LEU A 601 7.32 -30.91 -18.72
C LEU A 601 7.86 -31.02 -20.14
N GLY A 602 7.21 -31.93 -20.88
CA GLY A 602 7.55 -32.28 -22.25
C GLY A 602 7.61 -31.08 -23.18
N ASP A 603 8.65 -31.13 -23.99
CA ASP A 603 8.79 -30.45 -25.26
C ASP A 603 7.55 -30.69 -26.15
N THR A 604 6.63 -29.74 -26.14
CA THR A 604 5.96 -29.31 -27.37
C THR A 604 6.40 -27.89 -27.68
N GLY A 605 7.67 -27.74 -28.03
CA GLY A 605 8.18 -26.62 -28.81
C GLY A 605 7.58 -26.62 -30.20
N ALA A 606 6.32 -26.21 -30.32
CA ALA A 606 5.89 -25.48 -31.50
C ALA A 606 6.42 -24.06 -31.35
N GLY A 607 7.44 -23.72 -32.14
CA GLY A 607 7.99 -22.37 -32.20
C GLY A 607 6.90 -21.34 -32.44
N ALA A 608 6.51 -20.63 -31.38
CA ALA A 608 5.96 -19.31 -31.50
C ALA A 608 7.16 -18.37 -31.39
N ALA A 609 7.67 -17.96 -32.55
CA ALA A 609 8.40 -16.72 -32.68
C ALA A 609 7.70 -15.67 -31.80
N GLY A 610 8.47 -14.97 -30.96
CA GLY A 610 7.98 -13.83 -30.21
C GLY A 610 7.33 -12.86 -31.19
N ALA A 611 6.00 -12.98 -31.32
CA ALA A 611 5.18 -11.91 -31.82
C ALA A 611 5.41 -10.79 -30.82
N GLY A 612 6.05 -9.72 -31.27
CA GLY A 612 6.11 -8.49 -30.49
C GLY A 612 4.71 -8.24 -29.97
N ALA A 613 4.56 -8.18 -28.65
CA ALA A 613 3.32 -7.74 -28.05
C ALA A 613 3.12 -6.32 -28.57
N ASP A 614 2.30 -6.21 -29.63
CA ASP A 614 1.90 -4.94 -30.19
C ASP A 614 1.33 -4.14 -29.03
N LYS A 615 2.00 -3.03 -28.71
CA LYS A 615 1.53 -2.06 -27.73
C LYS A 615 0.05 -1.85 -28.01
N PRO A 616 -0.86 -2.05 -27.03
CA PRO A 616 -2.28 -1.93 -27.29
C PRO A 616 -2.50 -0.56 -27.92
N PRO A 617 -3.17 -0.51 -29.09
CA PRO A 617 -3.26 0.72 -29.84
C PRO A 617 -3.76 1.83 -28.92
N VAL A 618 -3.12 3.01 -28.91
CA VAL A 618 -3.54 4.11 -28.03
C VAL A 618 -4.79 4.85 -28.55
N TRP A 619 -5.25 4.56 -29.77
CA TRP A 619 -6.42 5.19 -30.40
C TRP A 619 -7.75 5.00 -29.65
N PRO A 620 -8.04 3.90 -28.92
CA PRO A 620 -9.20 3.79 -28.05
C PRO A 620 -9.17 4.87 -26.97
N TYR A 621 -8.02 5.19 -26.36
CA TYR A 621 -7.92 6.32 -25.40
C TYR A 621 -8.27 7.66 -26.06
N TRP A 622 -7.86 7.88 -27.30
CA TRP A 622 -8.27 9.05 -28.08
C TRP A 622 -9.77 9.05 -28.41
N LEU A 623 -10.38 7.89 -28.63
CA LEU A 623 -11.80 7.77 -28.96
C LEU A 623 -12.69 7.93 -27.72
N GLY A 624 -12.32 7.32 -26.58
CA GLY A 624 -12.96 7.53 -25.29
C GLY A 624 -12.77 8.96 -24.78
N GLY A 625 -11.56 9.52 -24.94
CA GLY A 625 -11.30 10.94 -24.72
C GLY A 625 -12.15 11.83 -25.62
N GLY A 626 -12.35 11.44 -26.88
CA GLY A 626 -13.26 12.10 -27.83
C GLY A 626 -14.72 12.05 -27.39
N VAL A 627 -15.20 10.91 -26.90
CA VAL A 627 -16.56 10.74 -26.38
C VAL A 627 -16.77 11.52 -25.09
N ALA A 628 -15.81 11.48 -24.16
CA ALA A 628 -15.85 12.26 -22.92
C ALA A 628 -15.79 13.77 -23.20
N ALA A 629 -14.94 14.20 -24.14
CA ALA A 629 -14.91 15.58 -24.63
C ALA A 629 -16.24 15.96 -25.28
N LEU A 630 -16.88 15.08 -26.04
CA LEU A 630 -18.22 15.29 -26.60
C LEU A 630 -19.28 15.47 -25.51
N PHE A 631 -19.27 14.67 -24.45
CA PHE A 631 -20.19 14.84 -23.30
C PHE A 631 -19.93 16.16 -22.55
N LEU A 632 -18.66 16.52 -22.33
CA LEU A 632 -18.28 17.82 -21.75
C LEU A 632 -18.73 18.98 -22.62
N LEU A 633 -18.55 18.88 -23.95
CA LEU A 633 -18.98 19.88 -24.92
C LEU A 633 -20.50 19.93 -25.10
N ALA A 634 -21.22 18.84 -24.82
CA ALA A 634 -22.68 18.80 -24.82
C ALA A 634 -23.31 19.34 -23.51
N THR A 635 -22.53 19.47 -22.44
CA THR A 635 -23.04 19.94 -21.14
C THR A 635 -23.65 21.37 -21.19
N PRO A 636 -23.05 22.36 -21.88
CA PRO A 636 -23.64 23.70 -22.02
C PRO A 636 -24.97 23.70 -22.79
N SER A 637 -25.08 22.91 -23.85
CA SER A 637 -26.28 22.83 -24.68
C SER A 637 -27.44 22.16 -23.95
N LEU A 638 -27.17 21.06 -23.24
CA LEU A 638 -28.15 20.37 -22.39
C LEU A 638 -28.63 21.26 -21.24
N ASN A 639 -27.72 22.01 -20.60
CA ASN A 639 -28.08 22.98 -19.55
C ASN A 639 -28.97 24.10 -20.10
N ARG A 640 -28.63 24.65 -21.28
CA ARG A 640 -29.45 25.67 -21.96
C ARG A 640 -30.84 25.15 -22.32
N ALA A 641 -30.92 23.95 -22.88
CA ALA A 641 -32.19 23.30 -23.25
C ALA A 641 -33.07 23.01 -22.01
N SER A 642 -32.46 22.51 -20.93
CA SER A 642 -33.13 22.24 -19.65
C SER A 642 -33.64 23.52 -18.99
N ARG A 643 -32.81 24.58 -18.94
CA ARG A 643 -33.22 25.90 -18.43
C ARG A 643 -34.40 26.47 -19.21
N ARG A 644 -34.33 26.45 -20.54
CA ARG A 644 -35.41 26.93 -21.42
C ARG A 644 -36.71 26.17 -21.18
N ARG A 645 -36.64 24.82 -21.13
CA ARG A 645 -37.81 23.98 -20.84
C ARG A 645 -38.42 24.29 -19.48
N ARG A 646 -37.61 24.59 -18.46
CA ARG A 646 -38.11 24.94 -17.12
C ARG A 646 -38.73 26.33 -17.07
N ARG A 647 -38.10 27.33 -17.69
CA ARG A 647 -38.63 28.70 -17.77
C ARG A 647 -39.97 28.76 -18.49
N LEU A 648 -40.10 28.01 -19.59
CA LEU A 648 -41.35 27.92 -20.35
C LEU A 648 -42.42 27.01 -19.70
N ARG A 649 -42.07 26.31 -18.61
CA ARG A 649 -42.99 25.52 -17.78
C ARG A 649 -43.30 26.19 -16.44
N ALA A 650 -42.74 27.36 -16.16
CA ALA A 650 -42.84 27.99 -14.84
C ALA A 650 -44.28 28.45 -14.56
N GLY A 651 -44.90 27.80 -13.57
CA GLY A 651 -45.95 28.33 -12.67
C GLY A 651 -47.37 28.52 -13.23
N GLU A 652 -48.36 28.34 -12.35
CA GLU A 652 -49.73 28.83 -12.53
C GLU A 652 -49.81 30.37 -12.42
N ASP A 653 -48.81 31.00 -11.81
CA ASP A 653 -48.69 32.45 -11.62
C ASP A 653 -48.29 33.19 -12.92
N PRO A 654 -49.17 34.08 -13.45
CA PRO A 654 -48.90 34.86 -14.66
C PRO A 654 -47.68 35.79 -14.56
N ALA A 655 -47.38 36.34 -13.37
CA ALA A 655 -46.26 37.27 -13.20
C ALA A 655 -44.90 36.57 -13.32
N GLU A 656 -44.76 35.40 -12.68
CA GLU A 656 -43.55 34.59 -12.77
C GLU A 656 -43.33 34.07 -14.20
N ALA A 657 -44.41 33.71 -14.91
CA ALA A 657 -44.34 33.29 -16.31
C ALA A 657 -43.79 34.41 -17.23
N ALA A 658 -44.23 35.66 -17.03
CA ALA A 658 -43.72 36.82 -17.74
C ALA A 658 -42.23 37.06 -17.46
N HIS A 659 -41.82 37.01 -16.19
CA HIS A 659 -40.43 37.19 -15.80
C HIS A 659 -39.50 36.13 -16.39
N GLN A 660 -39.92 34.87 -16.35
CA GLN A 660 -39.13 33.77 -16.93
C GLN A 660 -39.07 33.85 -18.46
N ALA A 661 -40.14 34.29 -19.13
CA ALA A 661 -40.14 34.52 -20.58
C ALA A 661 -39.20 35.68 -20.97
N TRP A 662 -39.20 36.76 -20.20
CA TRP A 662 -38.32 37.92 -20.41
C TRP A 662 -36.84 37.57 -20.19
N LEU A 663 -36.52 36.81 -19.13
CA LEU A 663 -35.16 36.31 -18.89
C LEU A 663 -34.68 35.37 -20.01
N GLU A 664 -35.58 34.56 -20.57
CA GLU A 664 -35.28 33.69 -21.70
C GLU A 664 -35.04 34.49 -23.00
N LEU A 665 -35.78 35.58 -23.22
CA LEU A 665 -35.53 36.50 -24.32
C LEU A 665 -34.15 37.15 -24.19
N GLN A 666 -33.80 37.67 -23.00
CA GLN A 666 -32.48 38.24 -22.76
C GLN A 666 -31.33 37.25 -23.00
N ASP A 667 -31.46 36.01 -22.52
CA ASP A 667 -30.46 34.96 -22.78
C ASP A 667 -30.38 34.63 -24.28
N THR A 668 -31.51 34.62 -24.99
CA THR A 668 -31.56 34.42 -26.45
C THR A 668 -30.88 35.57 -27.18
N LEU A 669 -31.15 36.81 -26.79
CA LEU A 669 -30.50 37.99 -27.37
C LEU A 669 -28.97 37.95 -27.17
N VAL A 670 -28.49 37.52 -26.01
CA VAL A 670 -27.05 37.30 -25.77
C VAL A 670 -26.50 36.16 -26.64
N ASP A 671 -27.24 35.08 -26.84
CA ASP A 671 -26.84 33.96 -27.69
C ASP A 671 -26.66 34.39 -29.16
N TYR A 672 -27.52 35.30 -29.64
CA TYR A 672 -27.54 35.79 -31.02
C TYR A 672 -26.71 37.09 -31.25
N ASP A 673 -25.94 37.55 -30.26
CA ASP A 673 -25.08 38.75 -30.31
C ASP A 673 -25.81 40.10 -30.31
N PHE A 674 -27.00 40.14 -29.69
CA PHE A 674 -27.80 41.34 -29.49
C PHE A 674 -27.95 41.68 -28.00
N PRO A 675 -26.88 41.80 -27.20
CA PRO A 675 -27.01 42.01 -25.76
C PRO A 675 -27.86 43.25 -25.41
N GLY A 676 -28.71 43.12 -24.40
CA GLY A 676 -29.42 44.25 -23.77
C GLY A 676 -28.45 45.29 -23.23
N GLY A 677 -28.82 46.58 -23.29
CA GLY A 677 -28.11 47.60 -22.52
C GLY A 677 -28.30 47.31 -21.02
N PRO A 678 -27.26 47.48 -20.17
CA PRO A 678 -27.34 47.11 -18.75
C PRO A 678 -28.37 47.91 -17.93
N SER A 679 -28.88 49.01 -18.49
CA SER A 679 -29.85 49.92 -17.86
C SER A 679 -31.10 50.15 -18.70
N GLU A 680 -31.34 49.35 -19.74
CA GLU A 680 -32.51 49.51 -20.61
C GLU A 680 -33.78 48.95 -19.97
N THR A 681 -34.90 49.65 -20.14
CA THR A 681 -36.23 49.17 -19.76
C THR A 681 -36.71 48.10 -20.74
N PRO A 682 -37.66 47.22 -20.36
CA PRO A 682 -38.21 46.23 -21.28
C PRO A 682 -38.72 46.84 -22.59
N ARG A 683 -39.47 47.94 -22.51
CA ARG A 683 -39.91 48.72 -23.68
C ARG A 683 -38.75 49.33 -24.47
N GLY A 684 -37.75 49.90 -23.80
CA GLY A 684 -36.56 50.44 -24.48
C GLY A 684 -35.76 49.37 -25.23
N THR A 685 -35.64 48.17 -24.67
CA THR A 685 -35.02 47.02 -25.35
C THR A 685 -35.88 46.58 -26.56
N ALA A 686 -37.21 46.57 -26.44
CA ALA A 686 -38.10 46.22 -27.54
C ALA A 686 -38.00 47.22 -28.71
N ASP A 687 -38.12 48.52 -28.42
CA ASP A 687 -38.06 49.58 -29.43
C ASP A 687 -36.73 49.57 -30.19
N ARG A 688 -35.63 49.36 -29.47
CA ARG A 688 -34.28 49.24 -30.05
C ARG A 688 -34.14 48.02 -30.96
N LEU A 689 -34.74 46.89 -30.57
CA LEU A 689 -34.71 45.67 -31.37
C LEU A 689 -35.53 45.82 -32.66
N ILE A 690 -36.65 46.52 -32.59
CA ILE A 690 -37.56 46.77 -33.71
C ILE A 690 -37.02 47.85 -34.65
N ALA A 691 -36.31 48.85 -34.13
CA ALA A 691 -35.65 49.88 -34.94
C ALA A 691 -34.51 49.33 -35.81
N ARG A 692 -34.05 48.09 -35.59
CA ARG A 692 -33.07 47.43 -36.44
C ARG A 692 -33.78 46.68 -37.59
N PRO A 693 -33.25 46.73 -38.82
CA PRO A 693 -33.89 46.11 -40.00
C PRO A 693 -33.93 44.56 -40.00
N LYS A 694 -33.66 43.89 -38.88
CA LYS A 694 -33.50 42.43 -38.74
C LYS A 694 -34.62 41.74 -37.94
N LEU A 695 -35.61 42.49 -37.43
CA LEU A 695 -36.74 41.95 -36.68
C LEU A 695 -38.02 42.58 -37.24
N THR A 696 -38.70 41.87 -38.14
CA THR A 696 -39.93 42.37 -38.80
C THR A 696 -41.11 41.43 -38.58
N GLY A 697 -42.33 41.93 -38.86
CA GLY A 697 -43.56 41.16 -38.76
C GLY A 697 -43.79 40.53 -37.37
N ALA A 698 -44.12 39.24 -37.36
CA ALA A 698 -44.47 38.49 -36.14
C ALA A 698 -43.37 38.49 -35.06
N ALA A 699 -42.11 38.70 -35.42
CA ALA A 699 -41.02 38.81 -34.44
C ALA A 699 -41.03 40.17 -33.73
N ALA A 700 -41.31 41.27 -34.45
CA ALA A 700 -41.41 42.60 -33.85
C ALA A 700 -42.58 42.65 -32.84
N ASP A 701 -43.73 42.09 -33.22
CA ASP A 701 -44.90 42.01 -32.34
C ASP A 701 -44.65 41.09 -31.15
N GLY A 702 -43.94 39.97 -31.36
CA GLY A 702 -43.53 39.07 -30.29
C GLY A 702 -42.60 39.73 -29.26
N VAL A 703 -41.66 40.59 -29.68
CA VAL A 703 -40.80 41.33 -28.73
C VAL A 703 -41.59 42.38 -27.95
N ARG A 704 -42.49 43.14 -28.62
CA ARG A 704 -43.37 44.11 -27.91
C ARG A 704 -44.25 43.42 -26.88
N PHE A 705 -44.84 42.29 -27.26
CA PHE A 705 -45.69 41.49 -26.39
C PHE A 705 -44.95 41.00 -25.14
N LEU A 706 -43.73 40.46 -25.30
CA LEU A 706 -42.89 40.03 -24.18
C LEU A 706 -42.48 41.20 -23.27
N ALA A 707 -42.20 42.39 -23.83
CA ALA A 707 -41.87 43.57 -23.05
C ALA A 707 -43.06 44.11 -22.26
N SER A 708 -44.24 44.18 -22.87
CA SER A 708 -45.48 44.59 -22.20
C SER A 708 -45.88 43.63 -21.09
N ALA A 709 -45.73 42.32 -21.31
CA ALA A 709 -46.00 41.31 -20.28
C ALA A 709 -45.05 41.46 -19.06
N GLU A 710 -43.76 41.72 -19.27
CA GLU A 710 -42.81 41.98 -18.18
C GLU A 710 -43.13 43.27 -17.42
N GLU A 711 -43.53 44.33 -18.13
CA GLU A 711 -43.93 45.59 -17.48
C GLU A 711 -45.22 45.42 -16.66
N GLN A 712 -46.21 44.72 -17.19
CA GLN A 712 -47.44 44.42 -16.46
C GLN A 712 -47.18 43.54 -15.25
N ALA A 713 -46.33 42.51 -15.37
CA ALA A 713 -45.95 41.66 -14.24
C ALA A 713 -45.21 42.42 -13.13
N ARG A 714 -44.48 43.49 -13.45
CA ARG A 714 -43.74 44.30 -12.47
C ARG A 714 -44.57 45.43 -11.83
N TYR A 715 -45.52 45.99 -12.58
CA TYR A 715 -46.14 47.27 -12.23
C TYR A 715 -47.68 47.23 -12.16
N ALA A 716 -48.35 46.21 -12.70
CA ALA A 716 -49.80 46.08 -12.59
C ALA A 716 -50.19 45.49 -11.23
N ALA A 717 -51.30 45.97 -10.66
CA ALA A 717 -51.86 45.43 -9.42
C ALA A 717 -52.34 43.97 -9.59
N GLU A 718 -52.90 43.66 -10.76
CA GLU A 718 -53.27 42.31 -11.17
C GLU A 718 -52.68 42.02 -12.56
N PRO A 719 -51.77 41.04 -12.69
CA PRO A 719 -51.19 40.67 -13.98
C PRO A 719 -52.24 39.94 -14.84
N PRO A 720 -52.30 40.20 -16.16
CA PRO A 720 -53.31 39.60 -17.02
C PRO A 720 -53.16 38.08 -17.12
N PRO A 721 -54.27 37.35 -17.37
CA PRO A 721 -54.29 35.89 -17.42
C PRO A 721 -53.41 35.33 -18.54
N ARG A 722 -53.03 34.06 -18.39
CA ARG A 722 -52.01 33.33 -19.15
C ARG A 722 -52.01 33.65 -20.65
N GLN A 723 -51.05 34.47 -21.06
CA GLN A 723 -50.74 34.81 -22.44
C GLN A 723 -49.82 33.75 -23.07
N ASP A 724 -49.92 33.50 -24.38
CA ASP A 724 -49.00 32.58 -25.08
C ASP A 724 -47.64 33.24 -25.36
N LEU A 725 -46.90 33.51 -24.28
CA LEU A 725 -45.53 34.04 -24.32
C LEU A 725 -44.55 33.09 -25.02
N SER A 726 -44.91 31.81 -25.14
CA SER A 726 -44.08 30.77 -25.73
C SER A 726 -44.02 30.84 -27.25
N SER A 727 -45.14 31.16 -27.91
CA SER A 727 -45.18 31.37 -29.36
C SER A 727 -44.48 32.66 -29.75
N ALA A 728 -44.68 33.76 -28.99
CA ALA A 728 -43.95 35.00 -29.18
C ALA A 728 -42.43 34.78 -29.14
N LEU A 729 -41.93 34.07 -28.12
CA LEU A 729 -40.50 33.76 -28.01
C LEU A 729 -39.98 32.84 -29.14
N LYS A 730 -40.83 31.92 -29.67
CA LYS A 730 -40.48 31.09 -30.84
C LYS A 730 -40.34 31.93 -32.10
N SER A 731 -41.27 32.86 -32.36
CA SER A 731 -41.24 33.76 -33.52
C SER A 731 -39.99 34.64 -33.51
N VAL A 732 -39.67 35.25 -32.36
CA VAL A 732 -38.45 36.07 -32.21
C VAL A 732 -37.19 35.25 -32.46
N ARG A 733 -37.11 34.03 -31.93
CA ARG A 733 -35.95 33.16 -32.13
C ARG A 733 -35.82 32.65 -33.57
N ALA A 734 -36.94 32.37 -34.24
CA ALA A 734 -36.94 31.93 -35.63
C ALA A 734 -36.34 33.02 -36.53
N GLU A 735 -36.78 34.26 -36.35
CA GLU A 735 -36.28 35.44 -37.08
C GLU A 735 -34.82 35.74 -36.76
N LEU A 736 -34.40 35.70 -35.49
CA LEU A 736 -32.98 35.83 -35.15
C LEU A 736 -32.12 34.71 -35.77
N GLY A 737 -32.70 33.54 -35.99
CA GLY A 737 -32.09 32.39 -36.66
C GLY A 737 -31.76 32.62 -38.13
N THR A 738 -32.66 33.26 -38.88
CA THR A 738 -32.48 33.51 -40.33
C THR A 738 -31.29 34.43 -40.61
N HIS A 739 -30.99 35.34 -39.69
CA HIS A 739 -29.89 36.30 -39.78
C HIS A 739 -28.55 35.80 -39.23
N THR A 740 -28.47 34.53 -38.78
CA THR A 740 -27.21 33.92 -38.33
C THR A 740 -26.61 33.00 -39.37
N GLY A 741 -25.33 33.20 -39.69
CA GLY A 741 -24.60 32.29 -40.58
C GLY A 741 -24.57 30.85 -40.04
N ARG A 742 -24.59 29.86 -40.95
CA ARG A 742 -24.67 28.42 -40.62
C ARG A 742 -23.65 27.98 -39.55
N GLY A 743 -22.40 28.45 -39.65
CA GLY A 743 -21.37 28.17 -38.66
C GLY A 743 -21.69 28.71 -37.26
N ARG A 744 -22.15 29.97 -37.16
CA ARG A 744 -22.53 30.59 -35.88
C ARG A 744 -23.78 29.94 -35.29
N GLY A 745 -24.74 29.55 -36.11
CA GLY A 745 -25.93 28.82 -35.67
C GLY A 745 -25.61 27.46 -35.03
N MET A 746 -24.60 26.75 -35.55
CA MET A 746 -24.11 25.50 -34.94
C MET A 746 -23.40 25.77 -33.60
N TRP A 747 -22.56 26.81 -33.53
CA TRP A 747 -21.91 27.23 -32.28
C TRP A 747 -22.90 27.63 -31.19
N ILE A 748 -23.98 28.34 -31.53
CA ILE A 748 -25.03 28.71 -30.57
C ILE A 748 -25.73 27.46 -29.99
N ARG A 749 -25.87 26.38 -30.79
CA ARG A 749 -26.49 25.13 -30.34
C ARG A 749 -25.57 24.32 -29.43
N LEU A 750 -24.28 24.25 -29.73
CA LEU A 750 -23.29 23.47 -28.98
C LEU A 750 -22.82 24.20 -27.71
N ALA A 751 -22.49 25.48 -27.82
CA ALA A 751 -21.90 26.27 -26.73
C ALA A 751 -22.56 27.67 -26.66
N PRO A 752 -23.78 27.77 -26.08
CA PRO A 752 -24.55 29.01 -26.05
C PRO A 752 -23.79 30.15 -25.32
N PRO A 753 -23.56 31.31 -25.96
CA PRO A 753 -22.85 32.44 -25.36
C PRO A 753 -23.44 32.91 -24.02
N SER A 754 -24.75 32.83 -23.80
CA SER A 754 -25.39 33.15 -22.51
C SER A 754 -24.88 32.28 -21.37
N VAL A 755 -24.73 30.96 -21.62
CA VAL A 755 -24.22 30.00 -20.65
C VAL A 755 -22.73 30.22 -20.43
N LEU A 756 -21.96 30.37 -21.50
CA LEU A 756 -20.51 30.62 -21.44
C LEU A 756 -20.17 31.94 -20.74
N ARG A 757 -20.89 33.03 -21.01
CA ARG A 757 -20.70 34.33 -20.37
C ARG A 757 -21.00 34.25 -18.89
N SER A 758 -22.08 33.55 -18.50
CA SER A 758 -22.36 33.28 -17.08
C SER A 758 -21.25 32.46 -16.42
N TRP A 759 -20.65 31.51 -17.15
CA TRP A 759 -19.58 30.67 -16.66
C TRP A 759 -18.28 31.46 -16.50
N ARG A 760 -17.87 32.20 -17.53
CA ARG A 760 -16.69 33.09 -17.53
C ARG A 760 -16.78 34.16 -16.43
N GLN A 761 -17.95 34.77 -16.22
CA GLN A 761 -18.16 35.72 -15.13
C GLN A 761 -18.06 35.06 -13.75
N ASN A 762 -18.49 33.81 -13.62
CA ASN A 762 -18.35 33.07 -12.37
C ASN A 762 -16.89 32.67 -12.11
N VAL A 763 -16.14 32.29 -13.15
CA VAL A 763 -14.71 31.98 -13.10
C VAL A 763 -13.89 33.24 -12.80
N SER A 764 -14.11 34.35 -13.51
CA SER A 764 -13.40 35.60 -13.26
C SER A 764 -13.66 36.14 -11.86
N ARG A 765 -14.90 36.02 -11.35
CA ARG A 765 -15.22 36.35 -9.95
C ARG A 765 -14.57 35.40 -8.96
N ALA A 766 -14.29 34.15 -9.32
CA ALA A 766 -13.56 33.21 -8.47
C ALA A 766 -12.06 33.53 -8.45
N VAL A 767 -11.45 33.74 -9.61
CA VAL A 767 -10.03 34.13 -9.77
C VAL A 767 -9.75 35.47 -9.09
N ALA A 768 -10.59 36.49 -9.33
CA ALA A 768 -10.44 37.79 -8.66
C ALA A 768 -10.56 37.67 -7.13
N ARG A 769 -11.37 36.74 -6.61
CA ARG A 769 -11.44 36.46 -5.17
C ARG A 769 -10.15 35.83 -4.65
N THR A 770 -9.56 34.89 -5.40
CA THR A 770 -8.29 34.25 -5.04
C THR A 770 -7.13 35.25 -5.08
N VAL A 771 -6.99 36.02 -6.16
CA VAL A 771 -5.95 37.05 -6.31
C VAL A 771 -6.07 38.10 -5.21
N ASN A 772 -7.28 38.59 -4.92
CA ASN A 772 -7.50 39.54 -3.84
C ASN A 772 -7.30 38.92 -2.45
N SER A 773 -7.41 37.61 -2.29
CA SER A 773 -7.09 36.93 -1.02
C SER A 773 -5.59 36.80 -0.80
N VAL A 774 -4.83 36.50 -1.86
CA VAL A 774 -3.37 36.38 -1.85
C VAL A 774 -2.71 37.75 -1.67
N SER A 775 -3.19 38.79 -2.37
CA SER A 775 -2.68 40.15 -2.21
C SER A 775 -2.89 40.69 -0.80
N ARG A 776 -4.04 40.38 -0.18
CA ARG A 776 -4.32 40.73 1.22
C ARG A 776 -3.51 39.92 2.22
N ALA A 777 -3.22 38.65 1.94
CA ALA A 777 -2.30 37.85 2.76
C ALA A 777 -0.88 38.43 2.71
N ARG A 778 -0.38 38.77 1.52
CA ARG A 778 0.92 39.41 1.30
C ARG A 778 1.03 40.77 2.02
N MET A 779 0.01 41.61 1.93
CA MET A 779 -0.02 42.90 2.65
C MET A 779 -0.04 42.73 4.17
N ARG A 780 -0.71 41.70 4.70
CA ARG A 780 -0.72 41.41 6.14
C ARG A 780 0.62 40.87 6.64
N LEU A 781 1.29 40.05 5.83
CA LEU A 781 2.64 39.57 6.11
C LEU A 781 3.63 40.75 6.13
N ALA A 782 3.57 41.62 5.12
CA ALA A 782 4.40 42.83 5.04
C ALA A 782 4.19 43.76 6.24
N ARG A 783 2.94 43.96 6.69
CA ARG A 783 2.62 44.76 7.90
C ARG A 783 3.07 44.10 9.20
N LYS A 784 3.13 42.76 9.27
CA LYS A 784 3.66 42.05 10.46
C LYS A 784 5.17 42.14 10.53
N VAL A 785 5.85 41.96 9.40
CA VAL A 785 7.31 42.10 9.30
C VAL A 785 7.72 43.54 9.64
N SER A 786 7.02 44.55 9.10
CA SER A 786 7.33 45.96 9.42
C SER A 786 7.01 46.37 10.86
N ARG A 787 6.08 45.68 11.55
CA ARG A 787 5.82 45.88 12.99
C ARG A 787 6.82 45.15 13.88
N GLY A 788 7.38 44.03 13.42
CA GLY A 788 8.47 43.33 14.11
C GLY A 788 9.75 44.17 14.15
N PHE A 789 10.10 44.80 13.03
CA PHE A 789 11.28 45.69 12.93
C PHE A 789 11.16 47.05 13.63
N ARG A 790 9.98 47.42 14.15
CA ARG A 790 9.81 48.63 14.98
C ARG A 790 9.78 48.34 16.49
N ARG A 791 9.88 47.07 16.87
CA ARG A 791 9.86 46.61 18.27
C ARG A 791 11.16 45.90 18.69
N ALA A 792 12.08 45.68 17.75
CA ALA A 792 13.51 45.55 18.01
C ALA A 792 14.14 46.92 17.77
#